data_AF-A0A3E2UAP8-F1
#
_entry.id   AF-A0A3E2UAP8-F1
#
_cell.length_a   1.000
_cell.length_b   1.000
_cell.length_c   1.000
_cell.angle_alpha   90.00
_cell.angle_beta   90.00
_cell.angle_gamma   90.00
#
_symmetry.space_group_name_H-M   'P 1'
#
loop_
_entity.id
_entity.type
_entity.pdbx_description
1 polymer ?
#
loop_
_entity_poly.entity_id
_entity_poly.type
_entity_poly.pdbx_seq_one_letter_code
_entity_poly.pdbx_strand_id
1 'polypeptide(L)'
;MIDGGTINATGGDSAAGIGSGLNSRSSVTIKSGTVNAKGNQHSNNFGSSGIGGSYADVTISGGTITATGYDTGAGIGGSDNNNSSSITITGGTITATGTSDAPAIGGGSVSISNTDSALDITATAPDADNAIQSSDGKKLDKVIQLAENGKKGLVKLVKSGTTSISRLFHNGVYADSHSTSHSPDRVTPEMSEAEKAKYGDIASVHNWKVSDHQEPTCGKDGYIDYICMVDHCGTTFRHTLPATGQHTWNEGVVTKKPTCTELGVRTFTCTVCHNTRTEAIEAPGHEYGEWVIDRDATCIEEGSKHRDCIRSDATQTESIPATGQHQWKVLSTTAATCGQDGTVTYQCEVCGDTKTETLNATGQHSYGAGVVTKAATCAEPGIMTYTCVVCGDSYTESIPVDKTAHKWDAGVVTKEATCTADGVRTFTCSACGDTRTEAIEALGHEYGEWVIDRDATCVEQGSKHRDCIRGDDTQTEAIPVSKTHTFGEWVITKEPTCTEKGEKQRSCTVSGCVVTETQELPALGHQWSSWTPVEGDSSREYRICAVCDAVEYRDVSHSSDNSTISTGLRVLDPAQADILQNVQLVRLNQISDVLYIDVTHETASLQGVLSDLTGLRSERIETVVFSTERCTSTLSLSDVAALGAGDTPFTLSHSGSTASFIVGGADHTALLR
;
A
#
# COMPACT_ATOMS: atom_id res chain seq x y z
N MET A 1 18.62 -12.04 -55.97
CA MET A 1 19.62 -12.31 -57.03
C MET A 1 20.34 -13.59 -56.68
N ILE A 2 20.60 -14.46 -57.66
CA ILE A 2 21.32 -15.74 -57.51
C ILE A 2 22.51 -15.71 -58.47
N ASP A 3 23.73 -15.80 -57.94
CA ASP A 3 24.99 -15.74 -58.68
C ASP A 3 25.83 -17.03 -58.60
N GLY A 4 25.41 -18.03 -57.82
CA GLY A 4 26.02 -19.35 -57.74
C GLY A 4 25.41 -20.25 -56.65
N GLY A 5 26.01 -21.41 -56.41
CA GLY A 5 25.58 -22.38 -55.39
C GLY A 5 24.43 -23.29 -55.81
N THR A 6 23.94 -24.10 -54.87
CA THR A 6 22.79 -25.01 -55.06
C THR A 6 21.62 -24.55 -54.19
N ILE A 7 20.48 -24.25 -54.81
CA ILE A 7 19.27 -23.74 -54.16
C ILE A 7 18.12 -24.72 -54.38
N ASN A 8 17.48 -25.14 -53.30
CA ASN A 8 16.23 -25.89 -53.31
C ASN A 8 15.17 -25.04 -52.61
N ALA A 9 14.11 -24.64 -53.31
CA ALA A 9 13.10 -23.73 -52.80
C ALA A 9 11.68 -24.23 -53.12
N THR A 10 10.80 -24.14 -52.13
CA THR A 10 9.39 -24.54 -52.26
C THR A 10 8.51 -23.42 -51.77
N GLY A 11 7.54 -23.01 -52.59
CA GLY A 11 6.62 -21.92 -52.29
C GLY A 11 5.66 -22.26 -51.16
N GLY A 12 5.20 -21.23 -50.44
CA GLY A 12 4.07 -21.32 -49.52
C GLY A 12 2.72 -21.29 -50.26
N ASP A 13 1.62 -21.19 -49.50
CA ASP A 13 0.28 -21.05 -50.10
C ASP A 13 0.21 -19.82 -51.01
N SER A 14 -0.27 -20.02 -52.24
CA SER A 14 -0.33 -18.99 -53.31
C SER A 14 0.98 -18.19 -53.53
N ALA A 15 2.14 -18.80 -53.27
CA ALA A 15 3.45 -18.15 -53.41
C ALA A 15 4.40 -18.95 -54.29
N ALA A 16 5.26 -18.24 -55.02
CA ALA A 16 6.27 -18.89 -55.85
C ALA A 16 7.36 -19.56 -55.00
N GLY A 17 7.99 -20.61 -55.54
CA GLY A 17 9.18 -21.21 -54.93
C GLY A 17 10.32 -20.19 -54.80
N ILE A 18 10.54 -19.40 -55.85
CA ILE A 18 11.45 -18.25 -55.83
C ILE A 18 10.77 -17.08 -56.54
N GLY A 19 10.41 -16.04 -55.80
CA GLY A 19 9.85 -14.80 -56.35
C GLY A 19 8.75 -14.20 -55.46
N SER A 20 7.63 -13.81 -56.06
CA SER A 20 6.51 -13.14 -55.40
C SER A 20 5.50 -14.09 -54.77
N GLY A 21 4.86 -13.63 -53.70
CA GLY A 21 3.57 -14.12 -53.23
C GLY A 21 2.39 -13.35 -53.85
N LEU A 22 1.17 -13.73 -53.47
CA LEU A 22 -0.07 -13.08 -53.91
C LEU A 22 -0.01 -11.54 -53.78
N ASN A 23 -0.42 -10.81 -54.82
CA ASN A 23 -0.49 -9.34 -54.86
C ASN A 23 0.83 -8.58 -54.58
N SER A 24 1.99 -9.22 -54.75
CA SER A 24 3.30 -8.62 -54.46
C SER A 24 4.14 -8.47 -55.73
N ARG A 25 4.88 -7.37 -55.87
CA ARG A 25 5.82 -7.17 -56.99
C ARG A 25 7.24 -7.57 -56.57
N SER A 26 7.95 -8.30 -57.42
CA SER A 26 9.36 -8.66 -57.18
C SER A 26 10.15 -8.77 -58.48
N SER A 27 11.46 -8.94 -58.37
CA SER A 27 12.32 -9.29 -59.49
C SER A 27 13.28 -10.41 -59.11
N VAL A 28 13.42 -11.39 -60.00
CA VAL A 28 14.28 -12.56 -59.85
C VAL A 28 15.34 -12.53 -60.94
N THR A 29 16.61 -12.48 -60.53
CA THR A 29 17.76 -12.55 -61.46
C THR A 29 18.62 -13.76 -61.11
N ILE A 30 18.83 -14.65 -62.09
CA ILE A 30 19.67 -15.85 -61.98
C ILE A 30 20.80 -15.76 -63.02
N LYS A 31 22.05 -15.80 -62.54
CA LYS A 31 23.25 -15.72 -63.37
C LYS A 31 23.97 -17.06 -63.50
N SER A 32 24.01 -17.86 -62.42
CA SER A 32 24.67 -19.16 -62.40
C SER A 32 24.14 -20.02 -61.22
N GLY A 33 24.66 -21.24 -61.07
CA GLY A 33 24.30 -22.17 -59.98
C GLY A 33 23.28 -23.23 -60.40
N THR A 34 22.90 -24.09 -59.45
CA THR A 34 21.87 -25.12 -59.60
C THR A 34 20.64 -24.71 -58.81
N VAL A 35 19.51 -24.45 -59.48
CA VAL A 35 18.28 -23.95 -58.84
C VAL A 35 17.14 -24.92 -59.07
N ASN A 36 16.59 -25.47 -57.99
CA ASN A 36 15.40 -26.32 -58.00
C ASN A 36 14.28 -25.60 -57.26
N ALA A 37 13.33 -25.03 -58.00
CA ALA A 37 12.25 -24.21 -57.46
C ALA A 37 10.88 -24.81 -57.77
N LYS A 38 10.05 -24.95 -56.75
CA LYS A 38 8.73 -25.58 -56.85
C LYS A 38 7.65 -24.70 -56.24
N GLY A 39 6.49 -24.60 -56.88
CA GLY A 39 5.28 -24.07 -56.25
C GLY A 39 4.77 -25.00 -55.14
N ASN A 40 3.69 -24.60 -54.47
CA ASN A 40 2.98 -25.41 -53.48
C ASN A 40 1.85 -26.23 -54.13
N GLN A 41 1.78 -27.53 -53.79
CA GLN A 41 0.75 -28.46 -54.27
C GLN A 41 -0.63 -28.28 -53.61
N HIS A 42 -0.72 -27.47 -52.54
CA HIS A 42 -1.94 -27.33 -51.71
C HIS A 42 -2.63 -25.97 -51.85
N SER A 43 -2.43 -25.25 -52.95
CA SER A 43 -2.98 -23.91 -53.10
C SER A 43 -4.52 -23.89 -53.16
N ASN A 44 -5.12 -23.00 -52.37
CA ASN A 44 -6.56 -22.74 -52.31
C ASN A 44 -6.98 -21.80 -53.45
N ASN A 45 -7.22 -22.36 -54.65
CA ASN A 45 -7.76 -21.68 -55.83
C ASN A 45 -6.85 -20.63 -56.51
N PHE A 46 -5.63 -20.38 -56.03
CA PHE A 46 -4.66 -19.48 -56.67
C PHE A 46 -3.35 -20.23 -56.92
N GLY A 47 -3.02 -20.49 -58.19
CA GLY A 47 -1.85 -21.29 -58.57
C GLY A 47 -0.52 -20.72 -58.10
N SER A 48 0.47 -21.61 -58.01
CA SER A 48 1.79 -21.29 -57.47
C SER A 48 2.90 -21.60 -58.47
N SER A 49 3.72 -20.58 -58.75
CA SER A 49 4.79 -20.70 -59.74
C SER A 49 6.05 -21.35 -59.16
N GLY A 50 6.85 -22.00 -59.99
CA GLY A 50 8.17 -22.47 -59.58
C GLY A 50 9.10 -21.29 -59.31
N ILE A 51 9.31 -20.46 -60.34
CA ILE A 51 10.08 -19.22 -60.30
C ILE A 51 9.22 -18.07 -60.84
N GLY A 52 9.16 -16.95 -60.15
CA GLY A 52 8.36 -15.78 -60.54
C GLY A 52 7.21 -15.54 -59.58
N GLY A 53 5.98 -15.52 -60.09
CA GLY A 53 4.76 -15.13 -59.37
C GLY A 53 4.05 -13.95 -60.04
N SER A 54 2.84 -13.63 -59.58
CA SER A 54 2.06 -12.50 -60.10
C SER A 54 2.85 -11.19 -59.93
N TYR A 55 3.03 -10.44 -61.02
CA TYR A 55 3.82 -9.20 -61.07
C TYR A 55 5.32 -9.35 -60.73
N ALA A 56 5.93 -10.51 -60.98
CA ALA A 56 7.36 -10.72 -60.84
C ALA A 56 8.11 -10.70 -62.19
N ASP A 57 9.15 -9.88 -62.30
CA ASP A 57 10.08 -9.91 -63.44
C ASP A 57 11.13 -11.02 -63.25
N VAL A 58 11.39 -11.82 -64.27
CA VAL A 58 12.35 -12.93 -64.23
C VAL A 58 13.42 -12.73 -65.30
N THR A 59 14.68 -12.75 -64.90
CA THR A 59 15.85 -12.70 -65.80
C THR A 59 16.78 -13.87 -65.52
N ILE A 60 17.02 -14.71 -66.52
CA ILE A 60 17.89 -15.88 -66.43
C ILE A 60 18.96 -15.79 -67.52
N SER A 61 20.23 -15.76 -67.11
CA SER A 61 21.39 -15.66 -68.02
C SER A 61 22.32 -16.89 -67.96
N GLY A 62 22.07 -17.83 -67.05
CA GLY A 62 22.89 -19.04 -66.89
C GLY A 62 22.45 -19.93 -65.73
N GLY A 63 23.15 -21.04 -65.53
CA GLY A 63 22.88 -22.03 -64.49
C GLY A 63 22.11 -23.27 -64.96
N THR A 64 21.88 -24.21 -64.04
CA THR A 64 21.05 -25.41 -64.22
C THR A 64 19.78 -25.25 -63.40
N ILE A 65 18.64 -25.07 -64.06
CA ILE A 65 17.39 -24.64 -63.43
C ILE A 65 16.30 -25.69 -63.65
N THR A 66 15.69 -26.14 -62.56
CA THR A 66 14.47 -26.94 -62.57
C THR A 66 13.36 -26.13 -61.91
N ALA A 67 12.32 -25.77 -62.65
CA ALA A 67 11.22 -24.95 -62.16
C ALA A 67 9.88 -25.66 -62.40
N THR A 68 9.10 -25.87 -61.35
CA THR A 68 7.82 -26.61 -61.43
C THR A 68 6.70 -25.80 -60.81
N GLY A 69 5.68 -25.49 -61.62
CA GLY A 69 4.45 -24.85 -61.17
C GLY A 69 3.39 -25.85 -60.74
N TYR A 70 2.38 -25.38 -60.01
CA TYR A 70 1.22 -26.16 -59.58
C TYR A 70 -0.07 -25.37 -59.73
N ASP A 71 -1.18 -26.10 -59.90
CA ASP A 71 -2.52 -25.56 -60.14
C ASP A 71 -2.51 -24.58 -61.33
N THR A 72 -2.92 -23.32 -61.19
CA THR A 72 -2.83 -22.31 -62.26
C THR A 72 -1.48 -21.61 -62.39
N GLY A 73 -0.42 -22.09 -61.71
CA GLY A 73 0.90 -21.45 -61.71
C GLY A 73 1.86 -21.99 -62.77
N ALA A 74 2.54 -21.09 -63.50
CA ALA A 74 3.56 -21.48 -64.47
C ALA A 74 4.84 -22.03 -63.81
N GLY A 75 5.59 -22.87 -64.52
CA GLY A 75 6.92 -23.30 -64.08
C GLY A 75 7.85 -22.11 -63.86
N ILE A 76 7.96 -21.25 -64.88
CA ILE A 76 8.64 -19.95 -64.83
C ILE A 76 7.67 -18.87 -65.29
N GLY A 77 7.39 -17.90 -64.41
CA GLY A 77 6.50 -16.78 -64.66
C GLY A 77 5.36 -16.69 -63.66
N GLY A 78 4.16 -16.30 -64.10
CA GLY A 78 3.00 -16.04 -63.24
C GLY A 78 1.80 -16.97 -63.51
N SER A 79 0.73 -16.82 -62.73
CA SER A 79 -0.52 -17.58 -62.89
C SER A 79 -1.57 -16.90 -63.78
N ASP A 80 -1.51 -15.56 -63.92
CA ASP A 80 -2.49 -14.81 -64.72
C ASP A 80 -1.88 -14.25 -66.00
N ASN A 81 -2.53 -14.52 -67.13
CA ASN A 81 -2.08 -14.12 -68.46
C ASN A 81 -2.16 -12.59 -68.73
N ASN A 82 -2.71 -11.80 -67.80
CA ASN A 82 -2.86 -10.34 -67.91
C ASN A 82 -1.88 -9.55 -67.04
N ASN A 83 -0.84 -10.21 -66.51
CA ASN A 83 0.13 -9.58 -65.62
C ASN A 83 1.23 -8.84 -66.38
N SER A 84 1.61 -7.64 -65.90
CA SER A 84 2.67 -6.79 -66.46
C SER A 84 4.09 -7.31 -66.21
N SER A 85 4.26 -8.62 -66.00
CA SER A 85 5.55 -9.26 -65.75
C SER A 85 6.35 -9.45 -67.04
N SER A 86 7.67 -9.36 -66.95
CA SER A 86 8.61 -9.69 -68.02
C SER A 86 9.45 -10.93 -67.69
N ILE A 87 9.61 -11.82 -68.66
CA ILE A 87 10.41 -13.04 -68.54
C ILE A 87 11.46 -13.02 -69.64
N THR A 88 12.72 -12.87 -69.25
CA THR A 88 13.86 -12.79 -70.18
C THR A 88 14.82 -13.95 -69.88
N ILE A 89 15.05 -14.79 -70.87
CA ILE A 89 15.97 -15.93 -70.78
C ILE A 89 17.01 -15.80 -71.89
N THR A 90 18.28 -15.65 -71.52
CA THR A 90 19.40 -15.45 -72.43
C THR A 90 20.47 -16.55 -72.33
N GLY A 91 20.28 -17.53 -71.45
CA GLY A 91 21.24 -18.61 -71.20
C GLY A 91 20.81 -19.63 -70.13
N GLY A 92 21.49 -20.79 -70.09
CA GLY A 92 21.33 -21.82 -69.06
C GLY A 92 20.79 -23.16 -69.57
N THR A 93 20.78 -24.16 -68.70
CA THR A 93 20.08 -25.44 -68.90
C THR A 93 18.82 -25.45 -68.05
N ILE A 94 17.65 -25.38 -68.67
CA ILE A 94 16.38 -25.08 -68.01
C ILE A 94 15.38 -26.20 -68.28
N THR A 95 14.84 -26.78 -67.22
CA THR A 95 13.68 -27.66 -67.26
C THR A 95 12.53 -26.95 -66.56
N ALA A 96 11.55 -26.50 -67.33
CA ALA A 96 10.35 -25.86 -66.80
C ALA A 96 9.15 -26.79 -67.02
N THR A 97 8.34 -26.96 -65.98
CA THR A 97 7.15 -27.80 -66.01
C THR A 97 5.93 -26.99 -65.61
N GLY A 98 4.96 -26.91 -66.54
CA GLY A 98 3.64 -26.33 -66.33
C GLY A 98 2.58 -27.40 -66.02
N THR A 99 1.34 -26.95 -65.89
CA THR A 99 0.17 -27.77 -65.54
C THR A 99 -0.84 -27.78 -66.69
N SER A 100 -2.01 -28.39 -66.48
CA SER A 100 -3.13 -28.31 -67.43
C SER A 100 -3.62 -26.87 -67.65
N ASP A 101 -3.44 -26.03 -66.65
CA ASP A 101 -4.06 -24.70 -66.57
C ASP A 101 -3.04 -23.56 -66.73
N ALA A 102 -1.75 -23.88 -66.77
CA ALA A 102 -0.67 -22.91 -66.92
C ALA A 102 0.50 -23.42 -67.78
N PRO A 103 1.14 -22.53 -68.58
CA PRO A 103 2.29 -22.89 -69.39
C PRO A 103 3.51 -23.26 -68.54
N ALA A 104 4.47 -23.96 -69.12
CA ALA A 104 5.76 -24.18 -68.47
C ALA A 104 6.54 -22.87 -68.30
N ILE A 105 6.47 -21.99 -69.31
CA ILE A 105 7.06 -20.64 -69.28
C ILE A 105 6.00 -19.66 -69.79
N GLY A 106 5.52 -18.74 -68.95
CA GLY A 106 4.49 -17.78 -69.37
C GLY A 106 3.83 -16.99 -68.23
N GLY A 107 2.63 -16.44 -68.47
CA GLY A 107 1.97 -15.53 -67.51
C GLY A 107 2.56 -14.10 -67.49
N GLY A 108 3.29 -13.72 -68.54
CA GLY A 108 3.92 -12.41 -68.74
C GLY A 108 4.48 -12.27 -70.17
N SER A 109 5.15 -11.16 -70.48
CA SER A 109 5.84 -10.98 -71.77
C SER A 109 7.12 -11.82 -71.76
N VAL A 110 7.21 -12.80 -72.67
CA VAL A 110 8.32 -13.75 -72.72
C VAL A 110 9.27 -13.42 -73.86
N SER A 111 10.57 -13.41 -73.56
CA SER A 111 11.66 -13.31 -74.53
C SER A 111 12.73 -14.35 -74.23
N ILE A 112 13.02 -15.20 -75.21
CA ILE A 112 14.00 -16.29 -75.11
C ILE A 112 15.02 -16.12 -76.23
N SER A 113 16.31 -16.08 -75.87
CA SER A 113 17.42 -16.03 -76.81
C SER A 113 18.65 -16.73 -76.25
N ASN A 114 19.64 -17.01 -77.10
CA ASN A 114 20.94 -17.57 -76.71
C ASN A 114 22.05 -16.50 -76.78
N THR A 115 21.73 -15.23 -76.50
CA THR A 115 22.70 -14.13 -76.63
C THR A 115 23.85 -14.24 -75.63
N ASP A 116 23.55 -14.61 -74.38
CA ASP A 116 24.50 -14.47 -73.27
C ASP A 116 25.28 -15.77 -73.05
N SER A 117 24.62 -16.93 -73.07
CA SER A 117 25.28 -18.24 -72.95
C SER A 117 24.63 -19.31 -73.83
N ALA A 118 25.23 -20.51 -73.82
CA ALA A 118 24.52 -21.68 -74.35
C ALA A 118 23.18 -21.85 -73.61
N LEU A 119 22.15 -22.20 -74.37
CA LEU A 119 20.77 -22.33 -73.92
C LEU A 119 20.23 -23.71 -74.32
N ASP A 120 19.73 -24.45 -73.34
CA ASP A 120 18.99 -25.70 -73.54
C ASP A 120 17.75 -25.67 -72.65
N ILE A 121 16.59 -25.42 -73.25
CA ILE A 121 15.30 -25.37 -72.56
C ILE A 121 14.51 -26.63 -72.90
N THR A 122 13.97 -27.27 -71.87
CA THR A 122 12.89 -28.26 -71.99
C THR A 122 11.67 -27.72 -71.27
N ALA A 123 10.65 -27.33 -72.04
CA ALA A 123 9.38 -26.83 -71.55
C ALA A 123 8.34 -27.95 -71.66
N THR A 124 7.83 -28.40 -70.51
CA THR A 124 6.92 -29.53 -70.42
C THR A 124 5.54 -29.08 -69.97
N ALA A 125 4.50 -29.37 -70.75
CA ALA A 125 3.10 -29.12 -70.38
C ALA A 125 2.20 -30.22 -70.97
N PRO A 126 0.99 -30.45 -70.42
CA PRO A 126 0.02 -31.40 -70.98
C PRO A 126 -0.33 -31.10 -72.45
N ASP A 127 -0.41 -29.81 -72.79
CA ASP A 127 -0.42 -29.34 -74.18
C ASP A 127 0.94 -28.72 -74.51
N ALA A 128 1.76 -29.50 -75.21
CA ALA A 128 3.14 -29.12 -75.52
C ALA A 128 3.22 -27.87 -76.40
N ASP A 129 2.28 -27.64 -77.31
CA ASP A 129 2.30 -26.47 -78.20
C ASP A 129 2.03 -25.16 -77.46
N ASN A 130 1.40 -25.26 -76.28
CA ASN A 130 1.14 -24.16 -75.36
C ASN A 130 2.10 -24.16 -74.16
N ALA A 131 3.17 -24.95 -74.18
CA ALA A 131 4.12 -25.00 -73.08
C ALA A 131 4.88 -23.68 -72.86
N ILE A 132 4.97 -22.83 -73.89
CA ILE A 132 5.54 -21.47 -73.79
C ILE A 132 4.52 -20.47 -74.34
N GLN A 133 4.14 -19.48 -73.54
CA GLN A 133 3.14 -18.48 -73.91
C GLN A 133 3.58 -17.09 -73.48
N SER A 134 3.36 -16.09 -74.34
CA SER A 134 3.64 -14.68 -74.05
C SER A 134 2.35 -13.87 -74.02
N SER A 135 2.18 -13.01 -73.01
CA SER A 135 0.98 -12.18 -72.85
C SER A 135 0.91 -11.00 -73.83
N ASP A 136 2.03 -10.63 -74.46
CA ASP A 136 2.10 -9.54 -75.45
C ASP A 136 1.61 -9.93 -76.85
N GLY A 137 0.97 -11.09 -76.99
CA GLY A 137 0.41 -11.59 -78.25
C GLY A 137 1.45 -12.08 -79.26
N LYS A 138 2.73 -12.11 -78.90
CA LYS A 138 3.78 -12.70 -79.74
C LYS A 138 3.56 -14.20 -79.86
N LYS A 139 3.59 -14.67 -81.12
CA LYS A 139 3.68 -16.09 -81.43
C LYS A 139 5.06 -16.64 -81.06
N LEU A 140 5.16 -17.95 -80.93
CA LEU A 140 6.33 -18.66 -80.44
C LEU A 140 7.62 -18.36 -81.24
N ASP A 141 7.51 -18.11 -82.54
CA ASP A 141 8.59 -17.68 -83.45
C ASP A 141 9.14 -16.29 -83.14
N LYS A 142 8.34 -15.43 -82.51
CA LYS A 142 8.76 -14.10 -82.05
C LYS A 142 9.23 -14.09 -80.60
N VAL A 143 8.72 -15.03 -79.79
CA VAL A 143 9.14 -15.26 -78.40
C VAL A 143 10.53 -15.90 -78.35
N ILE A 144 10.80 -16.88 -79.22
CA ILE A 144 12.06 -17.63 -79.27
C ILE A 144 12.90 -17.13 -80.43
N GLN A 145 13.96 -16.39 -80.13
CA GLN A 145 14.92 -15.84 -81.10
C GLN A 145 16.30 -16.42 -80.84
N LEU A 146 16.57 -17.59 -81.42
CA LEU A 146 17.88 -18.26 -81.32
C LEU A 146 18.75 -17.83 -82.50
N ALA A 147 19.92 -17.26 -82.21
CA ALA A 147 20.88 -16.80 -83.20
C ALA A 147 22.00 -17.84 -83.41
N GLU A 148 22.51 -17.93 -84.62
CA GLU A 148 23.76 -18.63 -84.92
C GLU A 148 24.95 -17.77 -84.45
N ASN A 149 25.35 -17.92 -83.19
CA ASN A 149 26.40 -17.11 -82.57
C ASN A 149 27.52 -17.96 -81.93
N GLY A 150 27.67 -19.21 -82.36
CA GLY A 150 28.63 -20.17 -81.79
C GLY A 150 28.22 -20.76 -80.45
N LYS A 151 27.07 -20.36 -79.87
CA LYS A 151 26.51 -20.93 -78.65
C LYS A 151 25.30 -21.80 -79.00
N LYS A 152 25.20 -22.99 -78.40
CA LYS A 152 24.04 -23.88 -78.59
C LYS A 152 22.77 -23.14 -78.18
N GLY A 153 21.79 -23.04 -79.06
CA GLY A 153 20.42 -22.64 -78.76
C GLY A 153 19.49 -23.81 -79.05
N LEU A 154 18.85 -24.34 -78.02
CA LEU A 154 17.92 -25.45 -78.14
C LEU A 154 16.71 -25.20 -77.23
N VAL A 155 15.50 -25.24 -77.79
CA VAL A 155 14.25 -25.20 -77.03
C VAL A 155 13.37 -26.36 -77.48
N LYS A 156 12.98 -27.21 -76.55
CA LYS A 156 12.12 -28.38 -76.77
C LYS A 156 10.78 -28.15 -76.08
N LEU A 157 9.70 -28.38 -76.82
CA LEU A 157 8.35 -28.46 -76.26
C LEU A 157 7.95 -29.92 -76.13
N VAL A 158 7.65 -30.36 -74.91
CA VAL A 158 7.43 -31.77 -74.57
C VAL A 158 6.05 -31.96 -73.96
N LYS A 159 5.36 -33.00 -74.42
CA LYS A 159 4.06 -33.37 -73.84
C LYS A 159 4.26 -34.06 -72.50
N SER A 160 3.57 -33.56 -71.47
CA SER A 160 3.66 -34.12 -70.12
C SER A 160 3.30 -35.61 -70.10
N GLY A 161 4.12 -36.41 -69.40
CA GLY A 161 3.94 -37.87 -69.32
C GLY A 161 4.47 -38.68 -70.52
N THR A 162 5.10 -38.05 -71.52
CA THR A 162 5.72 -38.75 -72.65
C THR A 162 7.13 -38.24 -72.94
N THR A 163 7.85 -38.90 -73.86
CA THR A 163 9.11 -38.41 -74.45
C THR A 163 8.90 -37.73 -75.80
N SER A 164 7.65 -37.50 -76.19
CA SER A 164 7.29 -36.94 -77.50
C SER A 164 7.53 -35.44 -77.53
N ILE A 165 8.33 -34.99 -78.50
CA ILE A 165 8.62 -33.58 -78.76
C ILE A 165 7.55 -33.08 -79.75
N SER A 166 6.79 -32.04 -79.38
CA SER A 166 5.83 -31.43 -80.32
C SER A 166 6.52 -30.44 -81.24
N ARG A 167 7.46 -29.65 -80.70
CA ARG A 167 8.24 -28.68 -81.47
C ARG A 167 9.66 -28.58 -80.93
N LEU A 168 10.60 -28.37 -81.86
CA LEU A 168 12.00 -28.20 -81.58
C LEU A 168 12.50 -26.92 -82.26
N PHE A 169 13.11 -26.03 -81.48
CA PHE A 169 13.79 -24.84 -81.99
C PHE A 169 15.28 -25.04 -81.83
N HIS A 170 16.00 -24.93 -82.94
CA HIS A 170 17.45 -25.01 -82.96
C HIS A 170 18.02 -23.86 -83.79
N ASN A 171 18.96 -23.10 -83.23
CA ASN A 171 19.82 -22.14 -83.92
C ASN A 171 19.22 -21.48 -85.19
N GLY A 172 18.08 -20.81 -85.07
CA GLY A 172 17.48 -20.02 -86.16
C GLY A 172 16.62 -20.78 -87.19
N VAL A 173 16.44 -22.10 -87.09
CA VAL A 173 15.61 -22.88 -88.03
C VAL A 173 14.32 -23.38 -87.37
N TYR A 174 13.18 -23.05 -88.00
CA TYR A 174 11.84 -23.53 -87.64
C TYR A 174 11.59 -24.89 -88.31
N ALA A 175 11.57 -25.98 -87.54
CA ALA A 175 11.04 -27.24 -88.02
C ALA A 175 9.51 -27.22 -87.83
N ASP A 176 8.76 -26.76 -88.84
CA ASP A 176 7.31 -26.92 -88.82
C ASP A 176 6.98 -28.39 -89.02
N SER A 177 6.37 -29.02 -88.03
CA SER A 177 5.69 -30.28 -88.24
C SER A 177 4.28 -30.00 -88.78
N HIS A 178 4.13 -29.58 -90.04
CA HIS A 178 2.84 -29.59 -90.75
C HIS A 178 2.97 -30.08 -92.19
N SER A 179 2.11 -31.04 -92.53
CA SER A 179 1.98 -31.67 -93.84
C SER A 179 1.22 -30.76 -94.82
N THR A 180 1.87 -30.21 -95.85
CA THR A 180 1.22 -29.95 -97.14
C THR A 180 2.27 -29.90 -98.26
N SER A 181 2.07 -30.75 -99.25
CA SER A 181 2.79 -30.77 -100.51
C SER A 181 2.35 -29.62 -101.42
N HIS A 182 3.34 -28.95 -102.04
CA HIS A 182 3.28 -27.95 -103.13
C HIS A 182 3.36 -26.46 -102.74
N SER A 183 4.59 -25.91 -102.81
CA SER A 183 4.86 -24.52 -103.18
C SER A 183 6.22 -24.44 -103.92
N PRO A 184 6.40 -23.58 -104.95
CA PRO A 184 7.57 -23.59 -105.83
C PRO A 184 8.84 -22.94 -105.24
N ASP A 185 8.75 -22.23 -104.11
CA ASP A 185 9.89 -21.54 -103.47
C ASP A 185 10.45 -22.33 -102.27
N ARG A 186 10.63 -23.64 -102.44
CA ARG A 186 11.20 -24.51 -101.38
C ARG A 186 12.73 -24.40 -101.38
N VAL A 187 13.28 -23.75 -100.35
CA VAL A 187 14.67 -23.97 -99.93
C VAL A 187 14.73 -25.31 -99.19
N THR A 188 15.52 -26.25 -99.69
CA THR A 188 15.76 -27.54 -99.04
C THR A 188 16.60 -27.34 -97.77
N PRO A 189 16.14 -27.78 -96.58
CA PRO A 189 16.99 -27.85 -95.41
C PRO A 189 18.02 -28.95 -95.63
N GLU A 190 19.31 -28.62 -95.65
CA GLU A 190 20.37 -29.63 -95.55
C GLU A 190 20.58 -29.97 -94.08
N MET A 191 19.96 -31.06 -93.62
CA MET A 191 20.38 -31.72 -92.38
C MET A 191 21.71 -32.42 -92.64
N SER A 192 22.63 -32.33 -91.68
CA SER A 192 23.86 -33.14 -91.71
C SER A 192 23.53 -34.64 -91.56
N GLU A 193 24.40 -35.51 -92.06
CA GLU A 193 24.20 -36.97 -92.01
C GLU A 193 24.05 -37.51 -90.57
N ALA A 194 24.60 -36.82 -89.58
CA ALA A 194 24.44 -37.15 -88.16
C ALA A 194 23.03 -36.83 -87.63
N GLU A 195 22.34 -35.84 -88.19
CA GLU A 195 20.99 -35.44 -87.77
C GLU A 195 19.92 -36.35 -88.39
N LYS A 196 20.13 -36.81 -89.63
CA LYS A 196 19.26 -37.80 -90.30
C LYS A 196 19.25 -39.15 -89.57
N ALA A 197 20.42 -39.57 -89.08
CA ALA A 197 20.58 -40.81 -88.30
C ALA A 197 19.83 -40.80 -86.95
N LYS A 198 19.46 -39.61 -86.44
CA LYS A 198 18.84 -39.47 -85.12
C LYS A 198 17.33 -39.19 -85.17
N TYR A 199 16.82 -38.59 -86.26
CA TYR A 199 15.43 -38.13 -86.34
C TYR A 199 14.65 -38.59 -87.59
N GLY A 200 15.28 -39.23 -88.58
CA GLY A 200 14.63 -39.69 -89.82
C GLY A 200 14.44 -38.59 -90.88
N ASP A 201 14.51 -38.96 -92.17
CA ASP A 201 14.38 -38.04 -93.32
C ASP A 201 12.91 -37.92 -93.78
N ILE A 202 12.41 -36.69 -93.96
CA ILE A 202 10.98 -36.38 -94.14
C ILE A 202 10.58 -36.23 -95.63
N ALA A 203 11.47 -36.45 -96.61
CA ALA A 203 11.14 -36.24 -98.02
C ALA A 203 11.70 -37.31 -99.00
N SER A 204 10.98 -38.41 -99.28
CA SER A 204 11.07 -39.08 -100.60
C SER A 204 9.92 -40.06 -100.91
N VAL A 205 9.47 -40.01 -102.16
CA VAL A 205 8.30 -40.66 -102.76
C VAL A 205 8.72 -42.01 -103.37
N HIS A 206 8.83 -43.06 -102.56
CA HIS A 206 9.06 -44.43 -103.04
C HIS A 206 8.13 -45.42 -102.32
N ASN A 207 7.57 -46.37 -103.07
CA ASN A 207 6.77 -47.46 -102.51
C ASN A 207 7.63 -48.73 -102.38
N TRP A 208 8.08 -49.02 -101.16
CA TRP A 208 9.07 -50.06 -100.87
C TRP A 208 8.43 -51.37 -100.42
N LYS A 209 9.04 -52.49 -100.79
CA LYS A 209 8.75 -53.81 -100.20
C LYS A 209 10.03 -54.44 -99.68
N VAL A 210 9.93 -55.14 -98.54
CA VAL A 210 11.06 -55.89 -97.96
C VAL A 210 11.43 -57.06 -98.87
N SER A 211 12.70 -57.17 -99.21
CA SER A 211 13.26 -58.28 -100.00
C SER A 211 14.08 -59.27 -99.17
N ASP A 212 14.81 -58.79 -98.16
CA ASP A 212 15.61 -59.64 -97.25
C ASP A 212 15.70 -58.99 -95.86
N HIS A 213 15.91 -59.79 -94.81
CA HIS A 213 15.96 -59.32 -93.43
C HIS A 213 16.86 -60.20 -92.54
N GLN A 214 17.74 -59.56 -91.78
CA GLN A 214 18.50 -60.15 -90.69
C GLN A 214 18.44 -59.27 -89.43
N GLU A 215 18.06 -59.87 -88.30
CA GLU A 215 18.00 -59.14 -87.01
C GLU A 215 19.41 -58.81 -86.47
N PRO A 216 19.61 -57.65 -85.83
CA PRO A 216 20.88 -57.27 -85.22
C PRO A 216 21.18 -58.09 -83.95
N THR A 217 22.46 -58.34 -83.71
CA THR A 217 22.96 -58.91 -82.44
C THR A 217 23.69 -57.85 -81.63
N CYS A 218 24.09 -58.15 -80.39
CA CYS A 218 24.77 -57.18 -79.52
C CYS A 218 26.15 -56.69 -80.01
N GLY A 219 26.76 -57.36 -81.01
CA GLY A 219 28.08 -56.99 -81.55
C GLY A 219 28.20 -57.05 -83.07
N LYS A 220 27.10 -57.33 -83.78
CA LYS A 220 27.04 -57.30 -85.25
C LYS A 220 25.72 -56.67 -85.68
N ASP A 221 25.82 -55.72 -86.60
CA ASP A 221 24.67 -55.06 -87.21
C ASP A 221 23.78 -56.07 -87.93
N GLY A 222 22.47 -55.86 -87.84
CA GLY A 222 21.48 -56.50 -88.69
C GLY A 222 21.20 -55.63 -89.92
N TYR A 223 20.30 -56.07 -90.78
CA TYR A 223 19.86 -55.26 -91.91
C TYR A 223 18.46 -55.65 -92.38
N ILE A 224 17.78 -54.70 -93.03
CA ILE A 224 16.57 -54.94 -93.82
C ILE A 224 16.84 -54.40 -95.22
N ASP A 225 16.74 -55.25 -96.23
CA ASP A 225 16.81 -54.84 -97.62
C ASP A 225 15.41 -54.56 -98.16
N TYR A 226 15.28 -53.46 -98.87
CA TYR A 226 14.06 -53.01 -99.53
C TYR A 226 14.30 -52.93 -101.03
N ILE A 227 13.27 -53.28 -101.80
CA ILE A 227 13.21 -53.11 -103.26
C ILE A 227 12.02 -52.22 -103.63
N CYS A 228 12.23 -51.31 -104.57
CA CYS A 228 11.18 -50.41 -105.05
C CYS A 228 10.15 -51.19 -105.89
N MET A 229 8.85 -51.02 -105.61
CA MET A 229 7.75 -51.69 -106.32
C MET A 229 7.26 -50.93 -107.57
N VAL A 230 7.87 -49.80 -107.92
CA VAL A 230 7.51 -49.05 -109.14
C VAL A 230 8.13 -49.76 -110.35
N ASP A 231 7.30 -50.11 -111.33
CA ASP A 231 7.73 -50.80 -112.56
C ASP A 231 8.91 -50.07 -113.21
N HIS A 232 9.97 -50.82 -113.50
CA HIS A 232 11.21 -50.38 -114.17
C HIS A 232 12.13 -49.48 -113.32
N CYS A 233 11.91 -49.35 -112.00
CA CYS A 233 12.80 -48.59 -111.10
C CYS A 233 14.04 -49.40 -110.65
N GLY A 234 13.84 -50.64 -110.15
CA GLY A 234 14.93 -51.56 -109.82
C GLY A 234 15.88 -51.16 -108.67
N THR A 235 15.64 -50.03 -108.00
CA THR A 235 16.48 -49.56 -106.89
C THR A 235 16.28 -50.42 -105.64
N THR A 236 17.40 -50.72 -104.98
CA THR A 236 17.43 -51.36 -103.67
C THR A 236 17.98 -50.42 -102.62
N PHE A 237 17.45 -50.53 -101.41
CA PHE A 237 17.86 -49.77 -100.25
C PHE A 237 18.12 -50.73 -99.10
N ARG A 238 19.35 -50.76 -98.60
CA ARG A 238 19.70 -51.51 -97.39
C ARG A 238 19.63 -50.60 -96.19
N HIS A 239 18.66 -50.86 -95.31
CA HIS A 239 18.64 -50.26 -94.00
C HIS A 239 19.49 -51.12 -93.05
N THR A 240 20.61 -50.59 -92.59
CA THR A 240 21.42 -51.27 -91.58
C THR A 240 20.76 -51.06 -90.22
N LEU A 241 20.41 -52.15 -89.54
CA LEU A 241 19.92 -52.13 -88.17
C LEU A 241 21.17 -52.15 -87.26
N PRO A 242 21.53 -51.04 -86.60
CA PRO A 242 22.72 -51.01 -85.77
C PRO A 242 22.65 -52.11 -84.70
N ALA A 243 23.79 -52.74 -84.41
CA ALA A 243 23.93 -53.70 -83.33
C ALA A 243 23.24 -53.13 -82.07
N THR A 244 22.43 -53.95 -81.40
CA THR A 244 21.53 -53.45 -80.35
C THR A 244 22.28 -52.78 -79.18
N GLY A 245 23.59 -53.00 -79.05
CA GLY A 245 24.44 -52.51 -77.96
C GLY A 245 24.04 -53.08 -76.59
N GLN A 246 22.92 -53.80 -76.52
CA GLN A 246 22.39 -54.45 -75.33
C GLN A 246 23.07 -55.81 -75.19
N HIS A 247 24.21 -55.80 -74.54
CA HIS A 247 24.89 -57.01 -74.09
C HIS A 247 24.12 -57.67 -72.94
N THR A 248 23.83 -58.96 -73.07
CA THR A 248 23.43 -59.81 -71.94
C THR A 248 24.69 -60.27 -71.21
N TRP A 249 24.95 -59.68 -70.05
CA TRP A 249 26.13 -59.98 -69.23
C TRP A 249 25.83 -61.16 -68.29
N ASN A 250 26.85 -61.95 -67.97
CA ASN A 250 26.77 -62.87 -66.83
C ASN A 250 26.70 -62.10 -65.50
N GLU A 251 26.59 -62.81 -64.37
CA GLU A 251 26.48 -62.20 -63.03
C GLU A 251 27.76 -61.45 -62.56
N GLY A 252 28.83 -61.47 -63.38
CA GLY A 252 30.12 -60.87 -63.06
C GLY A 252 30.93 -61.73 -62.08
N VAL A 253 32.24 -61.81 -62.31
CA VAL A 253 33.17 -62.56 -61.44
C VAL A 253 34.17 -61.60 -60.83
N VAL A 254 34.39 -61.69 -59.52
CA VAL A 254 35.44 -60.90 -58.85
C VAL A 254 36.81 -61.45 -59.29
N THR A 255 37.51 -60.68 -60.11
CA THR A 255 38.82 -61.03 -60.65
C THR A 255 39.97 -60.44 -59.84
N LYS A 256 39.72 -59.35 -59.09
CA LYS A 256 40.63 -58.82 -58.06
C LYS A 256 39.80 -58.42 -56.83
N LYS A 257 40.13 -58.94 -55.64
CA LYS A 257 39.47 -58.51 -54.40
C LYS A 257 40.00 -57.11 -53.99
N PRO A 258 39.14 -56.21 -53.48
CA PRO A 258 39.59 -54.92 -52.96
C PRO A 258 40.42 -55.10 -51.67
N THR A 259 41.37 -54.19 -51.44
CA THR A 259 42.05 -54.00 -50.14
C THR A 259 41.61 -52.66 -49.53
N CYS A 260 42.07 -52.30 -48.32
CA CYS A 260 41.69 -51.04 -47.66
C CYS A 260 41.94 -49.79 -48.51
N THR A 261 42.92 -49.83 -49.42
CA THR A 261 43.34 -48.70 -50.26
C THR A 261 43.28 -49.00 -51.76
N GLU A 262 43.31 -50.27 -52.18
CA GLU A 262 43.25 -50.64 -53.59
C GLU A 262 41.85 -51.11 -54.00
N LEU A 263 41.36 -50.55 -55.11
CA LEU A 263 40.12 -50.99 -55.75
C LEU A 263 40.22 -52.46 -56.16
N GLY A 264 39.14 -53.20 -55.92
CA GLY A 264 38.90 -54.51 -56.50
C GLY A 264 38.37 -54.39 -57.92
N VAL A 265 38.28 -55.51 -58.62
CA VAL A 265 37.77 -55.57 -60.00
C VAL A 265 36.78 -56.72 -60.11
N ARG A 266 35.60 -56.42 -60.64
CA ARG A 266 34.61 -57.41 -61.08
C ARG A 266 34.51 -57.37 -62.60
N THR A 267 34.70 -58.51 -63.25
CA THR A 267 34.67 -58.64 -64.71
C THR A 267 33.38 -59.33 -65.13
N PHE A 268 32.64 -58.67 -66.02
CA PHE A 268 31.44 -59.19 -66.67
C PHE A 268 31.80 -59.65 -68.07
N THR A 269 31.29 -60.82 -68.46
CA THR A 269 31.47 -61.37 -69.81
C THR A 269 30.10 -61.49 -70.46
N CYS A 270 29.93 -60.94 -71.67
CA CYS A 270 28.70 -61.08 -72.41
C CYS A 270 28.53 -62.54 -72.86
N THR A 271 27.37 -63.13 -72.59
CA THR A 271 27.10 -64.55 -72.88
C THR A 271 26.95 -64.84 -74.37
N VAL A 272 26.76 -63.81 -75.19
CA VAL A 272 26.52 -63.92 -76.64
C VAL A 272 27.76 -63.60 -77.48
N CYS A 273 28.46 -62.49 -77.19
CA CYS A 273 29.61 -62.04 -77.99
C CYS A 273 30.96 -62.15 -77.28
N HIS A 274 30.99 -62.60 -76.03
CA HIS A 274 32.19 -62.77 -75.20
C HIS A 274 33.03 -61.51 -74.93
N ASN A 275 32.56 -60.33 -75.35
CA ASN A 275 33.15 -59.06 -74.92
C ASN A 275 33.12 -58.98 -73.39
N THR A 276 34.12 -58.33 -72.83
CA THR A 276 34.23 -58.13 -71.38
C THR A 276 34.08 -56.66 -71.04
N ARG A 277 33.46 -56.38 -69.89
CA ARG A 277 33.53 -55.08 -69.23
C ARG A 277 33.90 -55.27 -67.77
N THR A 278 34.56 -54.28 -67.19
CA THR A 278 34.96 -54.33 -65.79
C THR A 278 34.25 -53.24 -65.01
N GLU A 279 33.91 -53.55 -63.77
CA GLU A 279 33.48 -52.57 -62.77
C GLU A 279 34.50 -52.59 -61.63
N ALA A 280 34.88 -51.41 -61.17
CA ALA A 280 35.66 -51.28 -59.94
C ALA A 280 34.80 -51.67 -58.74
N ILE A 281 35.38 -52.42 -57.81
CA ILE A 281 34.82 -52.61 -56.48
C ILE A 281 35.54 -51.62 -55.58
N GLU A 282 34.80 -50.67 -55.03
CA GLU A 282 35.35 -49.65 -54.14
C GLU A 282 36.14 -50.30 -53.00
N ALA A 283 37.29 -49.70 -52.69
CA ALA A 283 38.08 -50.09 -51.54
C ALA A 283 37.24 -49.81 -50.28
N PRO A 284 37.04 -50.79 -49.38
CA PRO A 284 36.20 -50.60 -48.19
C PRO A 284 36.74 -49.57 -47.19
N GLY A 285 37.91 -48.97 -47.46
CA GLY A 285 38.58 -48.04 -46.58
C GLY A 285 39.16 -48.72 -45.34
N HIS A 286 39.88 -47.95 -44.54
CA HIS A 286 40.34 -48.41 -43.24
C HIS A 286 39.18 -48.48 -42.25
N GLU A 287 38.97 -49.64 -41.66
CA GLU A 287 38.15 -49.82 -40.47
C GLU A 287 39.09 -49.91 -39.27
N TYR A 288 39.18 -48.83 -38.50
CA TYR A 288 40.01 -48.76 -37.29
C TYR A 288 39.23 -49.23 -36.07
N GLY A 289 39.91 -49.97 -35.18
CA GLY A 289 39.36 -50.41 -33.90
C GLY A 289 39.27 -49.31 -32.85
N GLU A 290 39.12 -49.72 -31.59
CA GLU A 290 39.10 -48.82 -30.43
C GLU A 290 40.45 -48.11 -30.24
N TRP A 291 40.39 -46.89 -29.72
CA TRP A 291 41.60 -46.12 -29.38
C TRP A 291 42.28 -46.70 -28.15
N VAL A 292 43.59 -46.92 -28.26
CA VAL A 292 44.48 -47.28 -27.16
C VAL A 292 45.26 -46.03 -26.76
N ILE A 293 45.24 -45.68 -25.47
CA ILE A 293 45.99 -44.54 -24.94
C ILE A 293 47.43 -44.98 -24.70
N ASP A 294 48.38 -44.33 -25.36
CA ASP A 294 49.82 -44.59 -25.22
C ASP A 294 50.42 -43.81 -24.05
N ARG A 295 49.95 -42.56 -23.89
CA ARG A 295 50.38 -41.65 -22.84
C ARG A 295 49.23 -40.71 -22.51
N ASP A 296 48.86 -40.65 -21.23
CA ASP A 296 47.84 -39.72 -20.76
C ASP A 296 48.30 -38.25 -20.93
N ALA A 297 47.34 -37.37 -21.23
CA ALA A 297 47.58 -35.93 -21.26
C ALA A 297 47.67 -35.37 -19.83
N THR A 298 48.58 -34.44 -19.59
CA THR A 298 48.66 -33.69 -18.33
C THR A 298 48.03 -32.31 -18.48
N CYS A 299 48.06 -31.49 -17.43
CA CYS A 299 47.53 -30.12 -17.49
C CYS A 299 48.31 -29.20 -18.45
N ILE A 300 49.56 -29.54 -18.81
CA ILE A 300 50.42 -28.73 -19.69
C ILE A 300 51.03 -29.51 -20.87
N GLU A 301 51.04 -30.84 -20.82
CA GLU A 301 51.57 -31.68 -21.90
C GLU A 301 50.45 -32.46 -22.58
N GLU A 302 50.43 -32.44 -23.91
CA GLU A 302 49.56 -33.30 -24.70
C GLU A 302 49.87 -34.78 -24.44
N GLY A 303 48.85 -35.64 -24.42
CA GLY A 303 48.99 -37.09 -24.43
C GLY A 303 49.00 -37.65 -25.86
N SER A 304 49.00 -38.97 -26.01
CA SER A 304 48.93 -39.64 -27.32
C SER A 304 48.11 -40.92 -27.26
N LYS A 305 47.43 -41.23 -28.37
CA LYS A 305 46.68 -42.45 -28.58
C LYS A 305 46.87 -42.98 -29.99
N HIS A 306 46.73 -44.28 -30.18
CA HIS A 306 46.70 -44.91 -31.49
C HIS A 306 45.53 -45.89 -31.63
N ARG A 307 45.22 -46.26 -32.87
CA ARG A 307 44.33 -47.37 -33.20
C ARG A 307 44.76 -48.04 -34.48
N ASP A 308 44.62 -49.35 -34.50
CA ASP A 308 45.01 -50.17 -35.65
C ASP A 308 43.82 -50.50 -36.53
N CYS A 309 44.08 -50.60 -37.83
CA CYS A 309 43.08 -51.05 -38.78
C CYS A 309 42.85 -52.55 -38.63
N ILE A 310 41.60 -52.97 -38.46
CA ILE A 310 41.21 -54.37 -38.30
C ILE A 310 41.44 -55.17 -39.61
N ARG A 311 41.55 -54.46 -40.74
CA ARG A 311 41.63 -55.03 -42.09
C ARG A 311 43.02 -54.94 -42.73
N SER A 312 44.00 -54.28 -42.09
CA SER A 312 45.38 -54.11 -42.60
C SER A 312 46.35 -53.63 -41.51
N ASP A 313 47.66 -53.70 -41.74
CA ASP A 313 48.71 -53.24 -40.80
C ASP A 313 48.85 -51.70 -40.67
N ALA A 314 47.79 -50.94 -40.99
CA ALA A 314 47.79 -49.49 -40.92
C ALA A 314 47.42 -49.02 -39.50
N THR A 315 48.27 -48.18 -38.90
CA THR A 315 48.03 -47.56 -37.59
C THR A 315 47.73 -46.08 -37.76
N GLN A 316 46.68 -45.60 -37.09
CA GLN A 316 46.38 -44.18 -36.97
C GLN A 316 46.78 -43.68 -35.58
N THR A 317 47.56 -42.60 -35.52
CA THR A 317 47.97 -41.94 -34.27
C THR A 317 47.38 -40.53 -34.18
N GLU A 318 46.95 -40.13 -32.99
CA GLU A 318 46.47 -38.78 -32.68
C GLU A 318 47.06 -38.28 -31.35
N SER A 319 47.27 -36.97 -31.22
CA SER A 319 47.54 -36.35 -29.92
C SER A 319 46.25 -36.15 -29.13
N ILE A 320 46.36 -36.29 -27.81
CA ILE A 320 45.31 -35.94 -26.86
C ILE A 320 45.66 -34.54 -26.33
N PRO A 321 44.84 -33.50 -26.57
CA PRO A 321 45.15 -32.15 -26.07
C PRO A 321 45.42 -32.14 -24.57
N ALA A 322 46.36 -31.29 -24.12
CA ALA A 322 46.59 -31.06 -22.70
C ALA A 322 45.26 -30.69 -22.04
N THR A 323 44.96 -31.27 -20.87
CA THR A 323 43.61 -31.18 -20.30
C THR A 323 43.24 -29.76 -19.87
N GLY A 324 44.24 -28.92 -19.57
CA GLY A 324 44.05 -27.64 -18.89
C GLY A 324 43.43 -27.77 -17.49
N GLN A 325 43.21 -29.00 -17.02
CA GLN A 325 42.57 -29.31 -15.76
C GLN A 325 43.64 -29.51 -14.70
N HIS A 326 43.93 -28.45 -13.96
CA HIS A 326 44.87 -28.45 -12.86
C HIS A 326 44.27 -29.14 -11.62
N GLN A 327 45.05 -30.00 -10.98
CA GLN A 327 44.73 -30.63 -9.69
C GLN A 327 45.22 -29.71 -8.56
N TRP A 328 44.37 -28.76 -8.17
CA TRP A 328 44.72 -27.71 -7.21
C TRP A 328 44.75 -28.21 -5.76
N LYS A 329 45.85 -27.95 -5.06
CA LYS A 329 46.00 -28.16 -3.62
C LYS A 329 46.35 -26.86 -2.91
N VAL A 330 45.83 -26.67 -1.70
CA VAL A 330 46.12 -25.48 -0.90
C VAL A 330 47.61 -25.46 -0.52
N LEU A 331 48.31 -24.41 -0.95
CA LEU A 331 49.71 -24.17 -0.62
C LEU A 331 49.83 -23.29 0.64
N SER A 332 49.08 -22.20 0.69
CA SER A 332 49.09 -21.27 1.82
C SER A 332 47.78 -20.51 1.97
N THR A 333 47.43 -20.14 3.20
CA THR A 333 46.27 -19.32 3.51
C THR A 333 46.68 -18.16 4.40
N THR A 334 46.41 -16.94 3.94
CA THR A 334 46.42 -15.72 4.75
C THR A 334 44.96 -15.40 5.09
N ALA A 335 44.61 -15.41 6.37
CA ALA A 335 43.24 -15.14 6.80
C ALA A 335 42.84 -13.69 6.49
N ALA A 336 41.58 -13.50 6.09
CA ALA A 336 41.01 -12.16 5.94
C ALA A 336 40.81 -11.51 7.30
N THR A 337 41.05 -10.20 7.39
CA THR A 337 40.75 -9.39 8.57
C THR A 337 39.47 -8.59 8.32
N CYS A 338 39.05 -7.76 9.29
CA CYS A 338 37.86 -6.93 9.12
C CYS A 338 38.01 -5.80 8.10
N GLY A 339 39.24 -5.43 7.69
CA GLY A 339 39.51 -4.34 6.73
C GLY A 339 40.55 -4.64 5.66
N GLN A 340 41.16 -5.83 5.68
CA GLN A 340 42.06 -6.29 4.61
C GLN A 340 41.67 -7.68 4.17
N ASP A 341 41.60 -7.86 2.86
CA ASP A 341 41.35 -9.15 2.24
C ASP A 341 42.44 -10.15 2.62
N GLY A 342 42.01 -11.38 2.87
CA GLY A 342 42.89 -12.53 2.98
C GLY A 342 43.14 -13.13 1.60
N THR A 343 44.00 -14.15 1.55
CA THR A 343 44.31 -14.87 0.31
C THR A 343 44.42 -16.36 0.56
N VAL A 344 43.94 -17.18 -0.36
CA VAL A 344 44.27 -18.59 -0.43
C VAL A 344 45.04 -18.83 -1.72
N THR A 345 46.27 -19.32 -1.59
CA THR A 345 47.09 -19.70 -2.74
C THR A 345 47.01 -21.21 -2.90
N TYR A 346 46.64 -21.63 -4.11
CA TYR A 346 46.61 -23.02 -4.54
C TYR A 346 47.78 -23.29 -5.47
N GLN A 347 48.37 -24.48 -5.37
CA GLN A 347 49.38 -24.99 -6.28
C GLN A 347 48.90 -26.28 -6.94
N CYS A 348 49.08 -26.39 -8.25
CA CYS A 348 48.79 -27.62 -8.99
C CYS A 348 49.84 -28.67 -8.66
N GLU A 349 49.42 -29.87 -8.21
CA GLU A 349 50.36 -30.96 -7.87
C GLU A 349 51.09 -31.54 -9.08
N VAL A 350 50.58 -31.29 -10.30
CA VAL A 350 51.12 -31.87 -11.54
C VAL A 350 52.10 -30.93 -12.25
N CYS A 351 51.79 -29.64 -12.40
CA CYS A 351 52.65 -28.68 -13.12
C CYS A 351 53.32 -27.63 -12.22
N GLY A 352 52.93 -27.51 -10.95
CA GLY A 352 53.50 -26.52 -10.03
C GLY A 352 52.95 -25.10 -10.20
N ASP A 353 52.08 -24.84 -11.18
CA ASP A 353 51.42 -23.54 -11.35
C ASP A 353 50.67 -23.14 -10.10
N THR A 354 50.63 -21.83 -9.82
CA THR A 354 49.96 -21.27 -8.65
C THR A 354 48.82 -20.34 -9.06
N LYS A 355 47.66 -20.47 -8.41
CA LYS A 355 46.57 -19.47 -8.47
C LYS A 355 46.26 -18.94 -7.08
N THR A 356 45.94 -17.66 -6.99
CA THR A 356 45.57 -17.01 -5.72
C THR A 356 44.13 -16.54 -5.80
N GLU A 357 43.32 -16.94 -4.81
CA GLU A 357 41.95 -16.49 -4.63
C GLU A 357 41.90 -15.52 -3.43
N THR A 358 41.15 -14.44 -3.59
CA THR A 358 40.96 -13.43 -2.55
C THR A 358 39.85 -13.87 -1.59
N LEU A 359 40.14 -13.91 -0.29
CA LEU A 359 39.13 -14.01 0.76
C LEU A 359 38.72 -12.58 1.12
N ASN A 360 37.52 -12.17 0.72
CA ASN A 360 37.02 -10.83 1.04
C ASN A 360 37.07 -10.57 2.55
N ALA A 361 37.46 -9.35 2.92
CA ALA A 361 37.42 -8.89 4.31
C ALA A 361 36.08 -9.24 4.97
N THR A 362 36.12 -9.69 6.22
CA THR A 362 34.93 -10.25 6.88
C THR A 362 33.84 -9.20 7.15
N GLY A 363 34.18 -7.91 7.11
CA GLY A 363 33.30 -6.79 7.47
C GLY A 363 32.84 -6.81 8.94
N GLN A 364 33.26 -7.81 9.72
CA GLN A 364 32.94 -7.96 11.13
C GLN A 364 34.00 -7.26 11.97
N HIS A 365 33.75 -6.00 12.25
CA HIS A 365 34.63 -5.16 13.07
C HIS A 365 34.49 -5.51 14.56
N SER A 366 35.62 -5.68 15.24
CA SER A 366 35.69 -5.79 16.70
C SER A 366 36.01 -4.42 17.28
N TYR A 367 34.96 -3.63 17.53
CA TYR A 367 35.08 -2.30 18.11
C TYR A 367 35.42 -2.39 19.61
N GLY A 368 36.46 -1.66 20.03
CA GLY A 368 36.82 -1.52 21.44
C GLY A 368 35.82 -0.64 22.20
N ALA A 369 36.09 -0.40 23.49
CA ALA A 369 35.27 0.52 24.30
C ALA A 369 35.27 1.93 23.69
N GLY A 370 34.08 2.53 23.58
CA GLY A 370 33.91 3.88 23.01
C GLY A 370 34.66 4.94 23.81
N VAL A 371 35.33 5.85 23.12
CA VAL A 371 36.06 6.98 23.71
C VAL A 371 35.30 8.27 23.41
N VAL A 372 35.08 9.09 24.44
CA VAL A 372 34.46 10.41 24.26
C VAL A 372 35.48 11.34 23.57
N THR A 373 35.23 11.67 22.30
CA THR A 373 36.08 12.55 21.50
C THR A 373 35.60 13.99 21.49
N LYS A 374 34.29 14.20 21.74
CA LYS A 374 33.70 15.51 22.01
C LYS A 374 32.70 15.36 23.16
N ALA A 375 32.89 16.08 24.26
CA ALA A 375 31.92 16.06 25.35
C ALA A 375 30.59 16.71 24.94
N ALA A 376 29.46 16.20 25.45
CA ALA A 376 28.17 16.82 25.26
C ALA A 376 28.06 18.12 26.07
N THR A 377 27.36 19.10 25.53
CA THR A 377 27.04 20.36 26.22
C THR A 377 25.52 20.52 26.36
N CYS A 378 25.07 21.58 27.03
CA CYS A 378 23.65 21.89 27.16
C CYS A 378 22.97 22.29 25.83
N ALA A 379 23.73 22.53 24.75
CA ALA A 379 23.19 22.91 23.44
C ALA A 379 23.65 22.00 22.28
N GLU A 380 24.84 21.40 22.38
CA GLU A 380 25.40 20.53 21.34
C GLU A 380 25.60 19.10 21.86
N PRO A 381 25.16 18.07 21.10
CA PRO A 381 25.42 16.69 21.45
C PRO A 381 26.92 16.40 21.44
N GLY A 382 27.34 15.51 22.34
CA GLY A 382 28.70 14.99 22.36
C GLY A 382 28.91 13.92 21.30
N ILE A 383 30.16 13.50 21.11
CA ILE A 383 30.55 12.46 20.18
C ILE A 383 31.35 11.41 20.94
N MET A 384 30.88 10.17 20.86
CA MET A 384 31.62 8.99 21.29
C MET A 384 32.11 8.25 20.05
N THR A 385 33.41 7.98 19.97
CA THR A 385 34.05 7.30 18.85
C THR A 385 34.43 5.88 19.26
N TYR A 386 34.05 4.91 18.45
CA TYR A 386 34.43 3.51 18.59
C TYR A 386 35.43 3.16 17.50
N THR A 387 36.58 2.61 17.88
CA THR A 387 37.64 2.23 16.93
C THR A 387 37.81 0.72 16.94
N CYS A 388 37.82 0.12 15.76
CA CYS A 388 38.07 -1.30 15.58
C CYS A 388 39.52 -1.60 15.93
N VAL A 389 39.75 -2.51 16.87
CA VAL A 389 41.09 -2.83 17.36
C VAL A 389 41.96 -3.56 16.33
N VAL A 390 41.34 -4.04 15.24
CA VAL A 390 42.00 -4.85 14.20
C VAL A 390 42.35 -4.02 12.96
N CYS A 391 41.43 -3.20 12.42
CA CYS A 391 41.65 -2.44 11.19
C CYS A 391 41.77 -0.91 11.38
N GLY A 392 41.47 -0.38 12.57
CA GLY A 392 41.50 1.06 12.82
C GLY A 392 40.29 1.83 12.27
N ASP A 393 39.35 1.17 11.58
CA ASP A 393 38.08 1.80 11.20
C ASP A 393 37.34 2.30 12.43
N SER A 394 36.69 3.45 12.30
CA SER A 394 35.97 4.07 13.39
C SER A 394 34.58 4.52 12.98
N TYR A 395 33.61 4.35 13.88
CA TYR A 395 32.30 4.98 13.77
C TYR A 395 32.00 5.82 15.01
N THR A 396 31.05 6.73 14.90
CA THR A 396 30.69 7.66 15.96
C THR A 396 29.22 7.56 16.33
N GLU A 397 28.93 7.62 17.62
CA GLU A 397 27.57 7.78 18.16
C GLU A 397 27.44 9.16 18.82
N SER A 398 26.25 9.75 18.69
CA SER A 398 25.92 11.01 19.38
C SER A 398 25.59 10.74 20.85
N ILE A 399 26.26 11.44 21.76
CA ILE A 399 25.88 11.52 23.16
C ILE A 399 24.78 12.58 23.28
N PRO A 400 23.56 12.24 23.72
CA PRO A 400 22.46 13.20 23.84
C PRO A 400 22.85 14.42 24.68
N VAL A 401 22.31 15.59 24.33
CA VAL A 401 22.49 16.81 25.14
C VAL A 401 21.95 16.57 26.55
N ASP A 402 22.78 16.85 27.55
CA ASP A 402 22.37 16.79 28.93
C ASP A 402 21.64 18.09 29.29
N LYS A 403 20.30 18.06 29.23
CA LYS A 403 19.45 19.21 29.58
C LYS A 403 19.53 19.58 31.07
N THR A 404 20.14 18.77 31.92
CA THR A 404 20.39 19.13 33.33
C THR A 404 21.63 20.01 33.50
N ALA A 405 22.45 20.16 32.45
CA ALA A 405 23.67 20.96 32.48
C ALA A 405 23.45 22.47 32.31
N HIS A 406 22.22 22.95 32.10
CA HIS A 406 21.96 24.39 32.02
C HIS A 406 22.29 25.06 33.36
N LYS A 407 23.27 25.97 33.33
CA LYS A 407 23.59 26.88 34.44
C LYS A 407 22.85 28.19 34.23
N TRP A 408 21.63 28.23 34.74
CA TRP A 408 20.76 29.39 34.72
C TRP A 408 21.33 30.51 35.61
N ASP A 409 21.18 31.76 35.18
CA ASP A 409 21.44 32.93 36.00
C ASP A 409 20.38 33.10 37.12
N ALA A 410 20.46 34.20 37.87
CA ALA A 410 19.52 34.49 38.93
C ALA A 410 18.11 34.88 38.44
N GLY A 411 17.91 35.00 37.12
CA GLY A 411 16.68 35.50 36.51
C GLY A 411 16.55 37.03 36.60
N VAL A 412 16.07 37.63 35.52
CA VAL A 412 15.80 39.07 35.41
C VAL A 412 14.30 39.28 35.20
N VAL A 413 13.70 40.23 35.92
CA VAL A 413 12.31 40.63 35.67
C VAL A 413 12.25 41.38 34.35
N THR A 414 11.63 40.76 33.34
CA THR A 414 11.50 41.32 32.00
C THR A 414 10.14 41.98 31.77
N LYS A 415 9.16 41.65 32.62
CA LYS A 415 7.86 42.30 32.66
C LYS A 415 7.38 42.36 34.11
N GLU A 416 7.10 43.55 34.61
CA GLU A 416 6.53 43.71 35.96
C GLU A 416 5.08 43.21 36.01
N ALA A 417 4.69 42.66 37.16
CA ALA A 417 3.30 42.26 37.42
C ALA A 417 2.42 43.50 37.68
N THR A 418 1.15 43.43 37.27
CA THR A 418 0.14 44.47 37.55
C THR A 418 -0.94 43.92 38.48
N CYS A 419 -1.97 44.73 38.80
CA CYS A 419 -3.11 44.28 39.62
C CYS A 419 -3.83 43.06 39.02
N THR A 420 -3.85 42.94 37.69
CA THR A 420 -4.68 41.96 36.97
C THR A 420 -3.90 41.08 35.99
N ALA A 421 -2.62 41.37 35.74
CA ALA A 421 -1.79 40.61 34.81
C ALA A 421 -0.47 40.18 35.45
N ASP A 422 -0.11 38.92 35.23
CA ASP A 422 1.15 38.37 35.69
C ASP A 422 2.35 39.08 35.03
N GLY A 423 3.38 39.26 35.84
CA GLY A 423 4.72 39.63 35.40
C GLY A 423 5.50 38.41 34.89
N VAL A 424 6.69 38.64 34.37
CA VAL A 424 7.56 37.61 33.82
C VAL A 424 8.99 37.79 34.32
N ARG A 425 9.56 36.74 34.88
CA ARG A 425 10.99 36.60 35.15
C ARG A 425 11.61 35.68 34.11
N THR A 426 12.67 36.13 33.45
CA THR A 426 13.39 35.37 32.44
C THR A 426 14.74 34.94 32.98
N PHE A 427 15.05 33.66 32.90
CA PHE A 427 16.35 33.08 33.23
C PHE A 427 17.11 32.79 31.95
N THR A 428 18.38 33.13 31.92
CA THR A 428 19.24 32.86 30.76
C THR A 428 20.36 31.90 31.15
N CYS A 429 20.56 30.85 30.35
CA CYS A 429 21.66 29.94 30.54
C CYS A 429 22.97 30.62 30.10
N SER A 430 23.90 30.78 31.03
CA SER A 430 25.21 31.40 30.79
C SER A 430 26.07 30.66 29.74
N ALA A 431 25.80 29.38 29.48
CA ALA A 431 26.59 28.54 28.58
C ALA A 431 26.05 28.49 27.14
N CYS A 432 24.73 28.61 26.92
CA CYS A 432 24.12 28.48 25.58
C CYS A 432 23.20 29.63 25.17
N GLY A 433 22.85 30.54 26.07
CA GLY A 433 21.94 31.65 25.79
C GLY A 433 20.47 31.27 25.73
N ASP A 434 20.11 29.99 25.90
CA ASP A 434 18.70 29.58 26.01
C ASP A 434 18.03 30.30 27.18
N THR A 435 16.74 30.59 26.99
CA THR A 435 15.93 31.28 27.99
C THR A 435 14.77 30.40 28.46
N ARG A 436 14.41 30.55 29.73
CA ARG A 436 13.15 30.04 30.28
C ARG A 436 12.49 31.12 31.11
N THR A 437 11.16 31.10 31.17
CA THR A 437 10.39 32.11 31.88
C THR A 437 9.58 31.51 33.02
N GLU A 438 9.51 32.23 34.12
CA GLU A 438 8.59 31.96 35.23
C GLU A 438 7.62 33.14 35.35
N ALA A 439 6.34 32.82 35.61
CA ALA A 439 5.32 33.82 35.87
C ALA A 439 5.54 34.42 37.27
N ILE A 440 5.37 35.74 37.37
CA ILE A 440 5.24 36.44 38.64
C ILE A 440 3.76 36.73 38.79
N GLU A 441 3.10 36.06 39.73
CA GLU A 441 1.65 36.20 39.96
C GLU A 441 1.24 37.68 40.07
N ALA A 442 0.09 38.02 39.48
CA ALA A 442 -0.51 39.35 39.58
C ALA A 442 -0.60 39.81 41.04
N LEU A 443 -0.36 41.10 41.27
CA LEU A 443 -0.23 41.67 42.62
C LEU A 443 -1.56 41.72 43.40
N GLY A 444 -2.68 41.55 42.70
CA GLY A 444 -4.02 41.74 43.23
C GLY A 444 -4.33 43.20 43.56
N HIS A 445 -5.63 43.49 43.73
CA HIS A 445 -6.09 44.81 44.11
C HIS A 445 -5.84 45.08 45.60
N GLU A 446 -5.22 46.21 45.90
CA GLU A 446 -5.14 46.76 47.25
C GLU A 446 -6.00 48.02 47.28
N TYR A 447 -7.17 47.93 47.88
CA TYR A 447 -8.10 49.05 47.95
C TYR A 447 -7.84 49.90 49.19
N GLY A 448 -7.94 51.22 49.03
CA GLY A 448 -7.87 52.18 50.12
C GLY A 448 -9.10 52.19 51.04
N GLU A 449 -9.21 53.25 51.84
CA GLU A 449 -10.36 53.47 52.73
C GLU A 449 -11.65 53.73 51.94
N TRP A 450 -12.78 53.33 52.52
CA TRP A 450 -14.09 53.60 51.94
C TRP A 450 -14.45 55.08 52.01
N VAL A 451 -14.84 55.65 50.88
CA VAL A 451 -15.40 56.99 50.76
C VAL A 451 -16.92 56.86 50.63
N ILE A 452 -17.67 57.55 51.50
CA ILE A 452 -19.14 57.56 51.45
C ILE A 452 -19.58 58.59 50.40
N ASP A 453 -20.24 58.12 49.35
CA ASP A 453 -20.81 58.97 48.30
C ASP A 453 -22.16 59.54 48.71
N ARG A 454 -22.95 58.73 49.43
CA ARG A 454 -24.29 59.06 49.86
C ARG A 454 -24.65 58.30 51.13
N ASP A 455 -25.10 59.01 52.16
CA ASP A 455 -25.57 58.39 53.40
C ASP A 455 -26.86 57.59 53.20
N ALA A 456 -27.01 56.50 53.96
CA ALA A 456 -28.23 55.71 54.00
C ALA A 456 -29.30 56.37 54.87
N THR A 457 -30.55 56.34 54.42
CA THR A 457 -31.72 56.76 55.20
C THR A 457 -32.50 55.54 55.68
N CYS A 458 -33.55 55.73 56.50
CA CYS A 458 -34.41 54.63 56.93
C CYS A 458 -35.31 54.04 55.82
N VAL A 459 -35.22 54.56 54.59
CA VAL A 459 -35.99 54.09 53.42
C VAL A 459 -35.14 53.88 52.16
N GLU A 460 -33.97 54.52 52.06
CA GLU A 460 -33.07 54.41 50.91
C GLU A 460 -31.66 53.98 51.31
N GLN A 461 -31.08 53.04 50.56
CA GLN A 461 -29.70 52.58 50.76
C GLN A 461 -28.71 53.69 50.39
N GLY A 462 -27.67 53.88 51.19
CA GLY A 462 -26.55 54.75 50.84
C GLY A 462 -25.61 54.08 49.84
N SER A 463 -24.53 54.75 49.47
CA SER A 463 -23.47 54.20 48.61
C SER A 463 -22.10 54.67 49.06
N LYS A 464 -21.10 53.81 48.87
CA LYS A 464 -19.69 54.09 49.11
C LYS A 464 -18.83 53.47 48.02
N HIS A 465 -17.68 54.05 47.75
CA HIS A 465 -16.66 53.48 46.88
C HIS A 465 -15.28 53.50 47.53
N ARG A 466 -14.35 52.73 46.96
CA ARG A 466 -12.91 52.82 47.26
C ARG A 466 -12.11 52.49 46.02
N ASP A 467 -10.99 53.18 45.87
CA ASP A 467 -10.11 53.00 44.73
C ASP A 467 -8.93 52.10 45.08
N CYS A 468 -8.48 51.32 44.10
CA CYS A 468 -7.25 50.56 44.19
C CYS A 468 -6.07 51.53 44.24
N ILE A 469 -5.16 51.38 45.22
CA ILE A 469 -3.98 52.25 45.33
C ILE A 469 -2.88 51.85 44.34
N ARG A 470 -3.00 50.66 43.72
CA ARG A 470 -2.03 50.07 42.79
C ARG A 470 -2.46 50.16 41.31
N GLY A 471 -3.64 50.69 41.01
CA GLY A 471 -4.19 50.80 39.66
C GLY A 471 -5.55 51.48 39.60
N ASP A 472 -6.17 51.55 38.43
CA ASP A 472 -7.36 52.40 38.19
C ASP A 472 -8.71 51.72 38.48
N ASP A 473 -8.71 50.65 39.27
CA ASP A 473 -9.93 49.90 39.59
C ASP A 473 -10.68 50.50 40.79
N THR A 474 -11.98 50.72 40.64
CA THR A 474 -12.86 51.29 41.67
C THR A 474 -13.89 50.25 42.10
N GLN A 475 -13.96 49.96 43.40
CA GLN A 475 -14.97 49.11 43.98
C GLN A 475 -16.10 49.95 44.58
N THR A 476 -17.36 49.63 44.26
CA THR A 476 -18.55 50.29 44.82
C THR A 476 -19.43 49.31 45.57
N GLU A 477 -19.98 49.74 46.71
CA GLU A 477 -20.92 48.99 47.53
C GLU A 477 -22.10 49.85 48.00
N ALA A 478 -23.26 49.22 48.15
CA ALA A 478 -24.42 49.84 48.77
C ALA A 478 -24.31 49.78 50.31
N ILE A 479 -24.63 50.89 50.98
CA ILE A 479 -24.79 50.94 52.44
C ILE A 479 -26.26 50.59 52.74
N PRO A 480 -26.55 49.54 53.53
CA PRO A 480 -27.91 49.18 53.89
C PRO A 480 -28.68 50.35 54.53
N VAL A 481 -30.01 50.37 54.38
CA VAL A 481 -30.88 51.39 55.01
C VAL A 481 -30.59 51.53 56.50
N SER A 482 -30.56 52.77 56.99
CA SER A 482 -30.33 53.04 58.41
C SER A 482 -31.50 52.56 59.27
N LYS A 483 -31.22 51.89 60.39
CA LYS A 483 -32.26 51.49 61.36
C LYS A 483 -32.65 52.62 62.31
N THR A 484 -32.02 53.79 62.17
CA THR A 484 -32.27 54.95 63.03
C THR A 484 -33.41 55.79 62.46
N HIS A 485 -34.45 55.99 63.26
CA HIS A 485 -35.59 56.83 62.90
C HIS A 485 -35.51 58.16 63.65
N THR A 486 -35.65 59.27 62.92
CA THR A 486 -35.74 60.61 63.50
C THR A 486 -37.22 60.94 63.69
N PHE A 487 -37.74 60.74 64.89
CA PHE A 487 -39.15 61.00 65.20
C PHE A 487 -39.45 62.47 65.46
N GLY A 488 -40.65 62.92 65.06
CA GLY A 488 -41.16 64.27 65.32
C GLY A 488 -41.74 64.44 66.73
N GLU A 489 -42.50 65.51 66.92
CA GLU A 489 -43.20 65.81 68.18
C GLU A 489 -44.25 64.75 68.53
N TRP A 490 -44.46 64.55 69.83
CA TRP A 490 -45.50 63.65 70.32
C TRP A 490 -46.89 64.24 70.16
N VAL A 491 -47.84 63.43 69.70
CA VAL A 491 -49.25 63.78 69.55
C VAL A 491 -50.08 62.83 70.42
N ILE A 492 -50.94 63.35 71.29
CA ILE A 492 -51.86 62.53 72.10
C ILE A 492 -52.93 61.95 71.16
N THR A 493 -52.99 60.63 71.07
CA THR A 493 -53.94 59.89 70.21
C THR A 493 -55.14 59.37 71.00
N LYS A 494 -54.97 59.14 72.30
CA LYS A 494 -56.06 58.78 73.23
C LYS A 494 -55.85 59.52 74.55
N GLU A 495 -56.81 60.35 74.95
CA GLU A 495 -56.74 61.04 76.24
C GLU A 495 -56.91 60.05 77.41
N PRO A 496 -56.11 60.14 78.49
CA PRO A 496 -56.29 59.32 79.68
C PRO A 496 -57.57 59.71 80.42
N THR A 497 -58.24 58.73 81.01
CA THR A 497 -59.40 58.95 81.90
C THR A 497 -59.04 58.62 83.35
N CYS A 498 -59.98 58.72 84.29
CA CYS A 498 -59.72 58.39 85.70
C CYS A 498 -59.28 56.93 85.90
N THR A 499 -59.72 56.02 85.03
CA THR A 499 -59.48 54.57 85.14
C THR A 499 -58.72 53.99 83.95
N GLU A 500 -58.86 54.57 82.75
CA GLU A 500 -58.16 54.12 81.57
C GLU A 500 -56.90 54.94 81.29
N LYS A 501 -55.81 54.24 80.96
CA LYS A 501 -54.61 54.85 80.41
C LYS A 501 -54.91 55.53 79.07
N GLY A 502 -54.23 56.65 78.83
CA GLY A 502 -54.19 57.32 77.54
C GLY A 502 -53.03 56.82 76.68
N GLU A 503 -52.86 57.41 75.50
CA GLU A 503 -51.81 57.07 74.55
C GLU A 503 -51.37 58.31 73.78
N LYS A 504 -50.07 58.40 73.49
CA LYS A 504 -49.50 59.35 72.53
C LYS A 504 -48.62 58.64 71.52
N GLN A 505 -48.54 59.18 70.31
CA GLN A 505 -47.75 58.65 69.21
C GLN A 505 -46.90 59.73 68.54
N ARG A 506 -45.78 59.35 67.92
CA ARG A 506 -44.99 60.21 67.02
C ARG A 506 -44.51 59.43 65.81
N SER A 507 -44.41 60.11 64.66
CA SER A 507 -44.01 59.49 63.39
C SER A 507 -42.59 59.88 62.99
N CYS A 508 -41.90 58.99 62.27
CA CYS A 508 -40.62 59.32 61.65
C CYS A 508 -40.80 60.50 60.67
N THR A 509 -39.88 61.46 60.72
CA THR A 509 -39.90 62.68 59.90
C THR A 509 -39.28 62.49 58.51
N VAL A 510 -38.60 61.35 58.28
CA VAL A 510 -37.99 61.02 56.99
C VAL A 510 -39.09 60.71 55.98
N SER A 511 -39.12 61.48 54.88
CA SER A 511 -40.11 61.35 53.80
C SER A 511 -40.15 59.91 53.27
N GLY A 512 -41.34 59.31 53.22
CA GLY A 512 -41.56 57.92 52.80
C GLY A 512 -41.45 56.86 53.91
N CYS A 513 -41.04 57.23 55.15
CA CYS A 513 -41.01 56.30 56.28
C CYS A 513 -42.36 56.30 57.02
N VAL A 514 -42.97 55.11 57.19
CA VAL A 514 -44.28 54.94 57.87
C VAL A 514 -44.16 54.47 59.32
N VAL A 515 -42.94 54.40 59.86
CA VAL A 515 -42.70 53.91 61.22
C VAL A 515 -43.18 54.94 62.24
N THR A 516 -44.01 54.49 63.18
CA THR A 516 -44.51 55.27 64.31
C THR A 516 -44.05 54.65 65.63
N GLU A 517 -43.86 55.51 66.62
CA GLU A 517 -43.58 55.12 68.00
C GLU A 517 -44.75 55.51 68.90
N THR A 518 -45.17 54.58 69.76
CA THR A 518 -46.34 54.71 70.63
C THR A 518 -45.93 54.59 72.09
N GLN A 519 -46.47 55.46 72.94
CA GLN A 519 -46.24 55.43 74.38
C GLN A 519 -47.57 55.60 75.15
N GLU A 520 -47.78 54.73 76.14
CA GLU A 520 -48.92 54.84 77.06
C GLU A 520 -48.75 56.04 78.02
N LEU A 521 -49.86 56.71 78.31
CA LEU A 521 -49.98 57.73 79.35
C LEU A 521 -50.73 57.12 80.55
N PRO A 522 -50.28 57.35 81.78
CA PRO A 522 -50.98 56.82 82.96
C PRO A 522 -52.41 57.37 83.05
N ALA A 523 -53.32 56.57 83.60
CA ALA A 523 -54.67 57.04 83.95
C ALA A 523 -54.57 58.20 84.95
N LEU A 524 -55.49 59.15 84.86
CA LEU A 524 -55.47 60.37 85.67
C LEU A 524 -55.69 60.11 87.17
N GLY A 525 -56.27 58.96 87.52
CA GLY A 525 -56.68 58.63 88.87
C GLY A 525 -57.90 59.45 89.32
N HIS A 526 -58.55 59.01 90.40
CA HIS A 526 -59.73 59.68 90.91
C HIS A 526 -59.38 60.87 91.81
N GLN A 527 -60.00 62.02 91.54
CA GLN A 527 -59.96 63.21 92.38
C GLN A 527 -61.19 63.20 93.29
N TRP A 528 -61.08 62.50 94.42
CA TRP A 528 -62.20 62.26 95.31
C TRP A 528 -62.59 63.47 96.16
N SER A 529 -63.90 63.67 96.38
CA SER A 529 -64.44 64.62 97.34
C SER A 529 -64.12 64.22 98.79
N SER A 530 -64.44 65.12 99.73
CA SER A 530 -64.47 64.75 101.16
C SER A 530 -65.52 63.67 101.40
N TRP A 531 -65.27 62.82 102.41
CA TRP A 531 -66.18 61.76 102.83
C TRP A 531 -67.45 62.36 103.45
N THR A 532 -68.60 61.85 103.03
CA THR A 532 -69.94 62.28 103.40
C THR A 532 -70.67 61.09 104.04
N PRO A 533 -71.22 61.20 105.26
CA PRO A 533 -71.98 60.12 105.88
C PRO A 533 -73.21 59.72 105.06
N VAL A 534 -73.52 58.42 105.03
CA VAL A 534 -74.73 57.91 104.37
C VAL A 534 -75.93 58.17 105.30
N GLU A 535 -76.94 58.89 104.79
CA GLU A 535 -78.12 59.25 105.57
C GLU A 535 -78.92 57.97 105.94
N GLY A 536 -79.01 57.67 107.24
CA GLY A 536 -79.67 56.47 107.78
C GLY A 536 -78.75 55.30 108.17
N ASP A 537 -77.44 55.37 107.86
CA ASP A 537 -76.45 54.37 108.27
C ASP A 537 -75.15 55.04 108.72
N SER A 538 -75.04 55.32 110.03
CA SER A 538 -73.87 55.99 110.62
C SER A 538 -72.61 55.13 110.65
N SER A 539 -72.67 53.89 110.15
CA SER A 539 -71.50 53.03 109.97
C SER A 539 -70.86 53.17 108.58
N ARG A 540 -71.37 54.04 107.70
CA ARG A 540 -70.90 54.21 106.32
C ARG A 540 -70.74 55.66 105.89
N GLU A 541 -69.65 55.95 105.18
CA GLU A 541 -69.41 57.21 104.49
C GLU A 541 -69.16 56.95 102.99
N TYR A 542 -69.48 57.92 102.13
CA TYR A 542 -69.18 57.88 100.71
C TYR A 542 -68.49 59.16 100.23
N ARG A 543 -67.73 59.07 99.14
CA ARG A 543 -67.19 60.23 98.42
C ARG A 543 -67.30 60.04 96.92
N ILE A 544 -67.39 61.14 96.18
CA ILE A 544 -67.60 61.13 94.73
C ILE A 544 -66.37 61.72 94.04
N CYS A 545 -65.91 61.10 92.95
CA CYS A 545 -64.86 61.67 92.11
C CYS A 545 -65.41 62.87 91.33
N ALA A 546 -64.82 64.05 91.51
CA ALA A 546 -65.28 65.28 90.87
C ALA A 546 -65.12 65.30 89.34
N VAL A 547 -64.43 64.32 88.76
CA VAL A 547 -64.10 64.25 87.32
C VAL A 547 -64.93 63.20 86.59
N CYS A 548 -65.33 62.11 87.25
CA CYS A 548 -66.02 60.98 86.59
C CYS A 548 -67.26 60.48 87.33
N ASP A 549 -67.70 61.19 88.39
CA ASP A 549 -68.86 60.88 89.23
C ASP A 549 -68.88 59.47 89.85
N ALA A 550 -67.74 58.76 89.81
CA ALA A 550 -67.59 57.48 90.50
C ALA A 550 -67.81 57.69 92.00
N VAL A 551 -68.46 56.74 92.67
CA VAL A 551 -68.76 56.80 94.09
C VAL A 551 -67.99 55.70 94.81
N GLU A 552 -67.24 56.08 95.84
CA GLU A 552 -66.53 55.15 96.73
C GLU A 552 -67.18 55.19 98.11
N TYR A 553 -67.40 54.02 98.72
CA TYR A 553 -67.96 53.87 100.06
C TYR A 553 -66.90 53.30 101.01
N ARG A 554 -66.95 53.69 102.30
CA ARG A 554 -66.15 53.08 103.37
C ARG A 554 -66.97 52.89 104.63
N ASP A 555 -66.69 51.81 105.36
CA ASP A 555 -67.32 51.49 106.63
C ASP A 555 -66.51 52.09 107.80
N VAL A 556 -67.16 52.79 108.72
CA VAL A 556 -66.56 53.43 109.90
C VAL A 556 -66.85 52.55 111.13
N SER A 557 -65.91 51.68 111.48
CA SER A 557 -66.00 50.83 112.68
C SER A 557 -64.72 50.87 113.52
N HIS A 558 -64.89 50.95 114.84
CA HIS A 558 -63.81 51.02 115.82
C HIS A 558 -63.07 49.68 115.93
N SER A 559 -61.79 49.69 115.53
CA SER A 559 -60.65 48.97 116.10
C SER A 559 -60.91 47.62 116.81
N SER A 560 -60.63 46.51 116.12
CA SER A 560 -59.72 45.44 116.58
C SER A 560 -59.52 44.37 115.49
N ASP A 561 -58.24 44.14 115.15
CA ASP A 561 -57.63 42.91 114.62
C ASP A 561 -57.91 42.45 113.17
N ASN A 562 -56.93 42.70 112.30
CA ASN A 562 -56.52 41.74 111.27
C ASN A 562 -54.97 41.68 111.21
N SER A 563 -54.43 40.66 111.86
CA SER A 563 -53.01 40.36 112.03
C SER A 563 -52.40 39.73 110.77
N THR A 564 -51.43 40.41 110.17
CA THR A 564 -50.50 39.87 109.17
C THR A 564 -49.19 39.47 109.85
N ILE A 565 -48.77 38.22 109.70
CA ILE A 565 -47.52 37.68 110.27
C ILE A 565 -46.40 37.86 109.25
N SER A 566 -45.27 38.42 109.68
CA SER A 566 -44.06 38.62 108.86
C SER A 566 -43.06 37.49 109.12
N THR A 567 -42.78 36.64 108.13
CA THR A 567 -41.68 35.67 108.19
C THR A 567 -40.46 36.20 107.42
N GLY A 568 -39.24 35.84 107.85
CA GLY A 568 -37.97 36.29 107.23
C GLY A 568 -37.58 35.58 105.93
N LEU A 569 -38.42 34.65 105.44
CA LEU A 569 -38.14 33.79 104.28
C LEU A 569 -38.17 34.55 102.95
N ARG A 570 -37.22 34.25 102.06
CA ARG A 570 -37.07 34.91 100.75
C ARG A 570 -36.86 33.89 99.63
N VAL A 571 -37.49 34.13 98.48
CA VAL A 571 -37.25 33.37 97.24
C VAL A 571 -36.47 34.23 96.26
N LEU A 572 -35.30 33.76 95.82
CA LEU A 572 -34.35 34.48 94.97
C LEU A 572 -34.06 33.73 93.66
N ASP A 573 -33.74 34.48 92.60
CA ASP A 573 -33.26 33.97 91.30
C ASP A 573 -31.83 33.38 91.39
N PRO A 574 -31.42 32.40 90.54
CA PRO A 574 -30.07 31.83 90.44
C PRO A 574 -28.87 32.78 90.53
N ALA A 575 -28.98 34.04 90.11
CA ALA A 575 -27.89 35.02 90.23
C ALA A 575 -27.78 35.67 91.62
N GLN A 576 -28.68 35.36 92.56
CA GLN A 576 -28.82 35.96 93.90
C GLN A 576 -28.97 37.50 93.86
N ALA A 577 -29.43 38.05 92.75
CA ALA A 577 -29.44 39.50 92.50
C ALA A 577 -30.84 40.15 92.63
N ASP A 578 -31.92 39.44 92.29
CA ASP A 578 -33.29 39.97 92.32
C ASP A 578 -34.23 39.10 93.19
N ILE A 579 -35.10 39.77 93.95
CA ILE A 579 -36.15 39.11 94.76
C ILE A 579 -37.27 38.70 93.82
N LEU A 580 -37.38 37.40 93.51
CA LEU A 580 -38.47 36.87 92.69
C LEU A 580 -39.79 36.84 93.46
N GLN A 581 -39.73 36.64 94.79
CA GLN A 581 -40.91 36.74 95.65
C GLN A 581 -40.50 37.06 97.10
N ASN A 582 -41.06 38.14 97.68
CA ASN A 582 -41.05 38.34 99.13
C ASN A 582 -42.19 37.49 99.71
N VAL A 583 -41.88 36.56 100.62
CA VAL A 583 -42.89 35.73 101.33
C VAL A 583 -43.63 36.55 102.41
N GLN A 584 -43.80 37.85 102.19
CA GLN A 584 -44.70 38.73 102.96
C GLN A 584 -46.09 38.85 102.32
N LEU A 585 -46.27 38.40 101.08
CA LEU A 585 -47.58 38.24 100.44
C LEU A 585 -47.62 36.93 99.65
N VAL A 586 -47.75 35.82 100.37
CA VAL A 586 -48.26 34.58 99.79
C VAL A 586 -49.65 34.36 100.37
N ARG A 587 -50.65 34.21 99.49
CA ARG A 587 -51.98 33.75 99.88
C ARG A 587 -51.81 32.41 100.59
N LEU A 588 -52.00 32.40 101.90
CA LEU A 588 -52.11 31.18 102.69
C LEU A 588 -53.33 30.40 102.19
N ASN A 589 -53.11 29.46 101.27
CA ASN A 589 -54.00 28.33 101.13
C ASN A 589 -53.56 27.32 102.19
N GLN A 590 -53.79 27.67 103.46
CA GLN A 590 -53.52 26.80 104.60
C GLN A 590 -54.50 25.64 104.53
N ILE A 591 -53.99 24.46 104.22
CA ILE A 591 -54.69 23.21 104.45
C ILE A 591 -53.77 22.42 105.38
N SER A 592 -54.10 22.38 106.67
CA SER A 592 -53.34 21.63 107.68
C SER A 592 -51.96 22.22 108.03
N ASP A 593 -51.01 21.33 108.32
CA ASP A 593 -49.65 21.45 108.86
C ASP A 593 -48.56 21.63 107.78
N VAL A 594 -48.95 21.91 106.52
CA VAL A 594 -48.01 22.04 105.39
C VAL A 594 -48.06 23.43 104.77
N LEU A 595 -46.89 24.05 104.56
CA LEU A 595 -46.72 25.30 103.83
C LEU A 595 -46.21 25.03 102.41
N TYR A 596 -46.95 25.47 101.41
CA TYR A 596 -46.57 25.38 99.99
C TYR A 596 -45.96 26.70 99.49
N ILE A 597 -44.82 26.60 98.82
CA ILE A 597 -44.13 27.70 98.15
C ILE A 597 -43.86 27.26 96.70
N ASP A 598 -44.70 27.72 95.78
CA ASP A 598 -44.61 27.38 94.36
C ASP A 598 -44.03 28.52 93.53
N VAL A 599 -43.03 28.23 92.71
CA VAL A 599 -42.29 29.18 91.87
C VAL A 599 -42.40 28.74 90.40
N THR A 600 -42.85 29.65 89.53
CA THR A 600 -43.03 29.39 88.09
C THR A 600 -41.73 29.54 87.28
N HIS A 601 -40.60 29.12 87.84
CA HIS A 601 -39.30 29.14 87.18
C HIS A 601 -38.62 27.77 87.29
N GLU A 602 -37.78 27.40 86.31
CA GLU A 602 -37.04 26.13 86.31
C GLU A 602 -35.92 26.08 87.37
N THR A 603 -35.49 27.23 87.90
CA THR A 603 -34.44 27.36 88.92
C THR A 603 -34.79 28.44 89.93
N ALA A 604 -34.66 28.18 91.23
CA ALA A 604 -34.92 29.15 92.30
C ALA A 604 -34.27 28.72 93.62
N SER A 605 -34.06 29.66 94.56
CA SER A 605 -33.58 29.35 95.91
C SER A 605 -34.44 29.97 97.02
N LEU A 606 -34.79 29.16 98.02
CA LEU A 606 -35.43 29.58 99.27
C LEU A 606 -34.36 29.79 100.34
N GLN A 607 -34.33 30.98 100.93
CA GLN A 607 -33.30 31.39 101.89
C GLN A 607 -33.91 32.04 103.14
N GLY A 608 -33.20 31.90 104.25
CA GLY A 608 -33.53 32.47 105.56
C GLY A 608 -32.58 31.94 106.63
N VAL A 609 -32.94 32.14 107.90
CA VAL A 609 -32.27 31.48 109.03
C VAL A 609 -33.14 30.37 109.60
N LEU A 610 -32.56 29.41 110.33
CA LEU A 610 -33.30 28.26 110.88
C LEU A 610 -34.46 28.69 111.81
N SER A 611 -34.37 29.84 112.48
CA SER A 611 -35.46 30.40 113.29
C SER A 611 -36.66 30.82 112.45
N ASP A 612 -36.46 31.18 111.18
CA ASP A 612 -37.57 31.52 110.28
C ASP A 612 -38.39 30.28 109.91
N LEU A 613 -37.72 29.15 109.71
CA LEU A 613 -38.38 27.86 109.45
C LEU A 613 -38.99 27.26 110.71
N THR A 614 -38.25 27.23 111.83
CA THR A 614 -38.77 26.68 113.10
C THR A 614 -39.85 27.57 113.72
N GLY A 615 -39.83 28.87 113.45
CA GLY A 615 -40.88 29.83 113.83
C GLY A 615 -42.24 29.50 113.21
N LEU A 616 -42.29 28.85 112.04
CA LEU A 616 -43.55 28.42 111.42
C LEU A 616 -44.34 27.42 112.29
N ARG A 617 -43.69 26.74 113.25
CA ARG A 617 -44.36 25.83 114.18
C ARG A 617 -45.31 26.57 115.14
N SER A 618 -45.11 27.85 115.43
CA SER A 618 -46.07 28.63 116.23
C SER A 618 -47.41 28.81 115.50
N GLU A 619 -47.39 28.70 114.17
CA GLU A 619 -48.55 28.76 113.27
C GLU A 619 -49.08 27.35 112.90
N ARG A 620 -48.66 26.31 113.64
CA ARG A 620 -49.04 24.91 113.45
C ARG A 620 -48.58 24.29 112.12
N ILE A 621 -47.54 24.83 111.51
CA ILE A 621 -46.90 24.23 110.32
C ILE A 621 -45.81 23.26 110.79
N GLU A 622 -45.77 22.06 110.24
CA GLU A 622 -44.78 21.01 110.49
C GLU A 622 -43.90 20.70 109.27
N THR A 623 -44.40 21.01 108.06
CA THR A 623 -43.71 20.69 106.80
C THR A 623 -43.72 21.88 105.84
N VAL A 624 -42.62 22.09 105.12
CA VAL A 624 -42.51 23.06 104.03
C VAL A 624 -42.28 22.33 102.71
N VAL A 625 -43.09 22.64 101.70
CA VAL A 625 -42.95 22.13 100.33
C VAL A 625 -42.54 23.29 99.44
N PHE A 626 -41.35 23.18 98.83
CA PHE A 626 -40.86 24.14 97.86
C PHE A 626 -40.89 23.52 96.47
N SER A 627 -41.59 24.16 95.52
CA SER A 627 -41.75 23.67 94.16
C SER A 627 -41.29 24.69 93.13
N THR A 628 -40.64 24.18 92.10
CA THR A 628 -40.28 24.87 90.86
C THR A 628 -40.88 24.10 89.68
N GLU A 629 -40.81 24.61 88.45
CA GLU A 629 -41.43 23.94 87.28
C GLU A 629 -40.98 22.49 87.08
N ARG A 630 -39.78 22.12 87.54
CA ARG A 630 -39.17 20.80 87.29
C ARG A 630 -38.71 20.04 88.54
N CYS A 631 -38.89 20.61 89.73
CA CYS A 631 -38.43 20.00 90.98
C CYS A 631 -39.32 20.42 92.16
N THR A 632 -39.66 19.47 93.03
CA THR A 632 -40.37 19.69 94.29
C THR A 632 -39.57 19.03 95.40
N SER A 633 -39.32 19.78 96.47
CA SER A 633 -38.62 19.29 97.66
C SER A 633 -39.48 19.51 98.89
N THR A 634 -39.58 18.47 99.71
CA THR A 634 -40.30 18.52 100.99
C THR A 634 -39.32 18.53 102.15
N LEU A 635 -39.55 19.43 103.11
CA LEU A 635 -38.70 19.64 104.28
C LEU A 635 -39.52 19.55 105.57
N SER A 636 -39.18 18.61 106.46
CA SER A 636 -39.80 18.52 107.79
C SER A 636 -39.11 19.46 108.77
N LEU A 637 -39.89 20.31 109.44
CA LEU A 637 -39.35 21.27 110.41
C LEU A 637 -38.76 20.60 111.66
N SER A 638 -39.18 19.37 111.97
CA SER A 638 -38.61 18.56 113.05
C SER A 638 -37.18 18.11 112.74
N ASP A 639 -36.90 17.76 111.48
CA ASP A 639 -35.57 17.32 111.03
C ASP A 639 -34.60 18.51 110.95
N VAL A 640 -35.13 19.70 110.59
CA VAL A 640 -34.36 20.95 110.47
C VAL A 640 -33.97 21.55 111.81
N ALA A 641 -34.83 21.42 112.83
CA ALA A 641 -34.59 21.96 114.16
C ALA A 641 -33.33 21.37 114.85
N ALA A 642 -32.84 20.22 114.38
CA ALA A 642 -31.65 19.55 114.89
C ALA A 642 -30.33 19.97 114.19
N LEU A 643 -30.38 20.82 113.16
CA LEU A 643 -29.24 21.08 112.27
C LEU A 643 -28.32 22.24 112.69
N GLY A 644 -28.72 23.08 113.66
CA GLY A 644 -27.90 24.22 114.09
C GLY A 644 -28.63 25.19 115.02
N ALA A 645 -27.97 26.29 115.37
CA ALA A 645 -28.58 27.38 116.14
C ALA A 645 -29.58 28.19 115.28
N GLY A 646 -30.53 28.89 115.90
CA GLY A 646 -31.63 29.55 115.18
C GLY A 646 -31.21 30.60 114.15
N ASP A 647 -30.09 31.29 114.36
CA ASP A 647 -29.53 32.28 113.42
C ASP A 647 -28.69 31.66 112.29
N THR A 648 -28.55 30.33 112.26
CA THR A 648 -27.80 29.64 111.21
C THR A 648 -28.50 29.84 109.86
N PRO A 649 -27.82 30.36 108.82
CA PRO A 649 -28.42 30.54 107.51
C PRO A 649 -28.61 29.20 106.83
N PHE A 650 -29.71 29.08 106.08
CA PHE A 650 -29.94 27.96 105.19
C PHE A 650 -30.22 28.43 103.77
N THR A 651 -30.00 27.53 102.82
CA THR A 651 -30.36 27.73 101.42
C THR A 651 -30.85 26.41 100.85
N LEU A 652 -32.10 26.39 100.40
CA LEU A 652 -32.68 25.31 99.62
C LEU A 652 -32.75 25.79 98.18
N SER A 653 -32.01 25.15 97.28
CA SER A 653 -31.91 25.56 95.87
C SER A 653 -32.39 24.46 94.95
N HIS A 654 -33.14 24.85 93.92
CA HIS A 654 -33.47 24.01 92.77
C HIS A 654 -32.76 24.52 91.52
N SER A 655 -32.13 23.59 90.80
CA SER A 655 -31.54 23.83 89.48
C SER A 655 -32.01 22.75 88.51
N GLY A 656 -33.06 23.06 87.74
CA GLY A 656 -33.72 22.07 86.87
C GLY A 656 -34.39 20.99 87.71
N SER A 657 -34.02 19.72 87.52
CA SER A 657 -34.58 18.58 88.26
C SER A 657 -33.77 18.20 89.52
N THR A 658 -32.80 19.03 89.92
CA THR A 658 -31.92 18.75 91.06
C THR A 658 -32.19 19.72 92.20
N ALA A 659 -32.11 19.23 93.44
CA ALA A 659 -32.26 20.01 94.65
C ALA A 659 -31.01 19.90 95.53
N SER A 660 -30.69 20.98 96.23
CA SER A 660 -29.64 21.02 97.24
C SER A 660 -30.11 21.75 98.48
N PHE A 661 -29.80 21.24 99.68
CA PHE A 661 -30.09 21.90 100.93
C PHE A 661 -28.82 22.11 101.75
N ILE A 662 -28.44 23.36 101.95
CA ILE A 662 -27.22 23.74 102.67
C ILE A 662 -27.61 24.50 103.93
N VAL A 663 -27.07 24.09 105.08
CA VAL A 663 -27.29 24.74 106.38
C VAL A 663 -25.94 25.07 106.98
N GLY A 664 -25.68 26.34 107.28
CA GLY A 664 -24.40 26.79 107.88
C GLY A 664 -23.16 26.45 107.05
N GLY A 665 -23.32 26.17 105.75
CA GLY A 665 -22.24 25.76 104.83
C GLY A 665 -22.04 24.25 104.67
N ALA A 666 -22.80 23.41 105.39
CA ALA A 666 -22.77 21.94 105.24
C ALA A 666 -23.95 21.45 104.39
N ASP A 667 -23.72 20.40 103.59
CA ASP A 667 -24.74 19.79 102.73
C ASP A 667 -25.60 18.79 103.52
N HIS A 668 -26.91 19.04 103.50
CA HIS A 668 -27.95 18.25 104.15
C HIS A 668 -29.05 17.84 103.16
N THR A 669 -28.74 17.81 101.86
CA THR A 669 -29.69 17.48 100.77
C THR A 669 -30.42 16.15 100.99
N ALA A 670 -29.80 15.18 101.69
CA ALA A 670 -30.43 13.90 102.05
C ALA A 670 -31.68 14.02 102.95
N LEU A 671 -31.93 15.19 103.55
CA LEU A 671 -33.14 15.46 104.35
C LEU A 671 -34.33 15.91 103.48
N LEU A 672 -34.10 16.27 102.22
CA LEU A 672 -35.18 16.58 101.29
C LEU A 672 -35.86 15.29 100.83
N ARG A 673 -37.18 15.29 100.81
CA ARG A 673 -38.01 14.19 100.30
C ARG A 673 -38.75 14.56 99.03
#